data_AF-A0AAV5ATC7-F1
#
_entry.id   AF-A0AAV5ATC7-F1
#
_cell.length_a   1.000
_cell.length_b   1.000
_cell.length_c   1.000
_cell.angle_alpha   90.00
_cell.angle_beta   90.00
_cell.angle_gamma   90.00
#
_symmetry.space_group_name_H-M   'P 1'
#
loop_
_entity.id
_entity.type
_entity.pdbx_description
1 polymer ?
#
loop_
_entity_poly.entity_id
_entity_poly.type
_entity_poly.pdbx_seq_one_letter_code
_entity_poly.pdbx_strand_id
1 'polypeptide(L)'
;MTEKQILAKIDKWDNDDRISAIIEFVEALPVEEKTPAVLSELGRAYNNFYWLDPSEKNREYLQKAVSVFNYIKDDINPKSWHYRIGYAYYFLDNIEKATEHLSQTEECNAKELLSYLSIAVEKGLKPTEVAPRGELKFEFLLEHFIKETQTKAAPLAGVLAPGVSDAELDNFEQKIGIKLPEYFRTLHKTFSGQTDNNVHFFNNQQRFVALSEIEAMQQRWLDFVVKNYGNNWQKKQLSADDFLDDDIIKNQLFSKKWIPLLVRTNDQGIEEFLCFDFDAIEKEDFGQLIGILPNQELESYFIDYVEQSVWMWFYNTTNSISSGEIAYDEEINSLMFSNDNEGSFAPAYYEEDDRLALEDYISEHLGKFDDVLHELVSPDIHCDIYVIKPMPERNYYTLVTGGMGAFDMFVPEGYQGAINTELMIHLPAYWNVKSEEEKDYWPIRWLKILARLPIEQQTYLGWGHTIPTGEPLEGTQFDCFMLIGAEDKNNENALASLPSGREVQFFTLVPLYEQETLFKLENGAEALTELFEEKNIPYPPIVDVNRPNICPDYQALENNSALNDIAWAFNHTNYLGLMAFWEDVRAYNDEIEQDLEDFNPFATIFNTPKVKVIYEAWVKNEKALFAMEQFVESPEDIFDEDNEEDGLYQAEIIAEFTAGDNNSFGALELLWNIHNCLQNKELGDHIFFEGFQIEGYEEDGTPVLYLYLGS
;
A
#
# COMPACT_ATOMS: atom_id res chain seq x y z
N MET A 1 40.33 4.30 -11.04
CA MET A 1 38.96 3.81 -11.28
C MET A 1 38.27 4.65 -12.32
N THR A 2 37.40 4.05 -13.12
CA THR A 2 36.48 4.81 -13.98
C THR A 2 35.40 5.50 -13.13
N GLU A 3 34.78 6.57 -13.66
CA GLU A 3 33.69 7.29 -12.99
C GLU A 3 32.54 6.36 -12.57
N LYS A 4 32.12 5.43 -13.46
CA LYS A 4 31.04 4.46 -13.19
C LYS A 4 31.33 3.56 -11.99
N GLN A 5 32.56 3.05 -11.91
CA GLN A 5 33.00 2.20 -10.79
C GLN A 5 33.03 2.95 -9.46
N ILE A 6 33.48 4.20 -9.48
CA ILE A 6 33.51 5.05 -8.28
C ILE A 6 32.08 5.30 -7.78
N LEU A 7 31.15 5.62 -8.69
CA LEU A 7 29.75 5.88 -8.34
C LEU A 7 29.04 4.63 -7.80
N ALA A 8 29.19 3.47 -8.44
CA ALA A 8 28.64 2.21 -7.95
C ALA A 8 29.13 1.86 -6.52
N LYS A 9 30.41 2.13 -6.22
CA LYS A 9 30.96 1.93 -4.88
C LYS A 9 30.30 2.86 -3.85
N ILE A 10 30.08 4.12 -4.23
CA ILE A 10 29.40 5.12 -3.41
C ILE A 10 27.95 4.72 -3.16
N ASP A 11 27.17 4.42 -4.21
CA ASP A 11 25.73 4.08 -4.10
C ASP A 11 25.51 2.90 -3.18
N LYS A 12 26.35 1.90 -3.29
CA LYS A 12 26.25 0.74 -2.43
C LYS A 12 26.66 0.99 -0.99
N TRP A 13 27.45 2.02 -0.69
CA TRP A 13 27.74 2.39 0.71
C TRP A 13 26.63 3.27 1.28
N ASP A 14 25.94 4.02 0.41
CA ASP A 14 24.76 4.79 0.78
C ASP A 14 23.63 3.84 1.21
N ASN A 15 23.37 2.78 0.44
CA ASN A 15 22.36 1.74 0.76
C ASN A 15 22.64 0.96 2.06
N ASP A 16 23.90 0.90 2.50
CA ASP A 16 24.30 0.22 3.75
C ASP A 16 24.38 1.19 4.95
N ASP A 17 23.95 2.45 4.81
CA ASP A 17 24.15 3.54 5.77
C ASP A 17 25.63 3.78 6.15
N ARG A 18 26.58 3.40 5.29
CA ARG A 18 28.03 3.52 5.50
C ARG A 18 28.59 4.85 4.99
N ILE A 19 27.97 5.95 5.43
CA ILE A 19 28.26 7.30 4.92
C ILE A 19 29.71 7.76 5.19
N SER A 20 30.31 7.35 6.30
CA SER A 20 31.73 7.65 6.60
C SER A 20 32.69 7.03 5.57
N ALA A 21 32.39 5.82 5.09
CA ALA A 21 33.23 5.12 4.13
C ALA A 21 33.24 5.83 2.76
N ILE A 22 32.10 6.40 2.34
CA ILE A 22 32.01 7.22 1.13
C ILE A 22 32.95 8.42 1.21
N ILE A 23 32.90 9.15 2.34
CA ILE A 23 33.72 10.34 2.54
C ILE A 23 35.20 10.01 2.48
N GLU A 24 35.64 9.03 3.28
CA GLU A 24 37.05 8.63 3.35
C GLU A 24 37.58 8.16 2.00
N PHE A 25 36.77 7.40 1.27
CA PHE A 25 37.12 6.90 -0.05
C PHE A 25 37.27 8.02 -1.07
N VAL A 26 36.23 8.85 -1.26
CA VAL A 26 36.27 9.86 -2.31
C VAL A 26 37.29 10.95 -1.98
N GLU A 27 37.49 11.32 -0.70
CA GLU A 27 38.56 12.26 -0.32
C GLU A 27 39.97 11.72 -0.69
N ALA A 28 40.19 10.41 -0.60
CA ALA A 28 41.47 9.76 -0.92
C ALA A 28 41.74 9.60 -2.43
N LEU A 29 40.73 9.79 -3.30
CA LEU A 29 40.90 9.63 -4.74
C LEU A 29 41.87 10.67 -5.36
N PRO A 30 42.62 10.28 -6.42
CA PRO A 30 43.36 11.22 -7.26
C PRO A 30 42.45 12.32 -7.83
N VAL A 31 43.01 13.49 -8.13
CA VAL A 31 42.22 14.64 -8.62
C VAL A 31 41.55 14.32 -9.96
N GLU A 32 42.20 13.52 -10.79
CA GLU A 32 41.73 13.12 -12.11
C GLU A 32 40.50 12.20 -12.07
N GLU A 33 40.27 11.52 -10.93
CA GLU A 33 39.17 10.58 -10.71
C GLU A 33 37.97 11.23 -9.99
N LYS A 34 38.15 12.46 -9.48
CA LYS A 34 37.11 13.28 -8.83
C LYS A 34 36.31 14.04 -9.87
N THR A 35 35.61 13.30 -10.72
CA THR A 35 34.72 13.90 -11.72
C THR A 35 33.56 14.67 -11.07
N PRO A 36 32.84 15.54 -11.80
CA PRO A 36 31.69 16.24 -11.26
C PRO A 36 30.62 15.34 -10.65
N ALA A 37 30.33 14.18 -11.25
CA ALA A 37 29.36 13.23 -10.70
C ALA A 37 29.85 12.62 -9.38
N VAL A 38 31.11 12.18 -9.30
CA VAL A 38 31.72 11.64 -8.07
C VAL A 38 31.75 12.68 -6.95
N LEU A 39 32.12 13.91 -7.30
CA LEU A 39 32.11 15.03 -6.36
C LEU A 39 30.68 15.38 -5.91
N SER A 40 29.68 15.26 -6.78
CA SER A 40 28.28 15.43 -6.42
C SER A 40 27.86 14.45 -5.32
N GLU A 41 28.31 13.20 -5.41
CA GLU A 41 28.05 12.15 -4.43
C GLU A 41 28.83 12.35 -3.13
N LEU A 42 30.08 12.82 -3.19
CA LEU A 42 30.80 13.27 -1.99
C LEU A 42 30.07 14.40 -1.26
N GLY A 43 29.54 15.37 -2.02
CA GLY A 43 28.71 16.44 -1.45
C GLY A 43 27.45 15.90 -0.76
N ARG A 44 26.78 14.91 -1.36
CA ARG A 44 25.62 14.23 -0.77
C ARG A 44 26.01 13.49 0.52
N ALA A 45 27.10 12.72 0.48
CA ALA A 45 27.60 11.99 1.65
C ALA A 45 27.94 12.93 2.82
N TYR A 46 28.51 14.11 2.55
CA TYR A 46 28.73 15.11 3.59
C TYR A 46 27.44 15.62 4.25
N ASN A 47 26.38 15.83 3.46
CA ASN A 47 25.06 16.19 4.00
C ASN A 47 24.51 15.04 4.87
N ASN A 48 24.52 13.81 4.36
CA ASN A 48 24.02 12.63 5.06
C ASN A 48 24.80 12.35 6.37
N PHE A 49 26.11 12.56 6.36
CA PHE A 49 26.96 12.34 7.53
C PHE A 49 26.60 13.30 8.68
N TYR A 50 26.29 14.55 8.36
CA TYR A 50 25.75 15.48 9.34
C TYR A 50 24.35 15.07 9.80
N TRP A 51 23.48 14.60 8.90
CA TRP A 51 22.12 14.19 9.28
C TRP A 51 22.11 13.02 10.29
N LEU A 52 23.00 12.04 10.12
CA LEU A 52 23.15 10.91 11.04
C LEU A 52 23.64 11.33 12.44
N ASP A 53 24.53 12.31 12.52
CA ASP A 53 25.01 12.91 13.77
C ASP A 53 25.10 14.44 13.65
N PRO A 54 24.00 15.16 13.96
CA PRO A 54 23.91 16.61 13.79
C PRO A 54 24.58 17.36 14.94
N SER A 55 25.83 17.00 15.22
CA SER A 55 26.67 17.65 16.22
C SER A 55 27.39 18.85 15.62
N GLU A 56 27.70 19.85 16.46
CA GLU A 56 28.49 21.03 16.04
C GLU A 56 29.84 20.62 15.43
N LYS A 57 30.38 19.46 15.84
CA LYS A 57 31.60 18.89 15.27
C LYS A 57 31.42 18.53 13.79
N ASN A 58 30.30 17.92 13.41
CA ASN A 58 30.07 17.48 12.04
C ASN A 58 29.56 18.60 11.12
N ARG A 59 29.26 19.78 11.67
CA ARG A 59 28.83 20.97 10.89
C ARG A 59 29.86 21.41 9.84
N GLU A 60 31.13 21.05 10.02
CA GLU A 60 32.18 21.27 9.03
C GLU A 60 31.94 20.51 7.72
N TYR A 61 31.29 19.33 7.77
CA TYR A 61 30.99 18.54 6.57
C TYR A 61 29.96 19.24 5.68
N LEU A 62 28.97 19.93 6.25
CA LEU A 62 28.06 20.77 5.46
C LEU A 62 28.81 21.89 4.72
N GLN A 63 29.85 22.48 5.33
CA GLN A 63 30.68 23.50 4.67
C GLN A 63 31.52 22.89 3.54
N LYS A 64 32.01 21.66 3.72
CA LYS A 64 32.66 20.88 2.67
C LYS A 64 31.68 20.58 1.53
N ALA A 65 30.44 20.18 1.84
CA ALA A 65 29.37 19.95 0.86
C ALA A 65 29.12 21.20 0.01
N VAL A 66 28.92 22.36 0.64
CA VAL A 66 28.77 23.64 -0.06
C VAL A 66 29.98 23.95 -0.96
N SER A 67 31.20 23.69 -0.49
CA SER A 67 32.41 23.93 -1.28
C SER A 67 32.47 23.05 -2.52
N VAL A 68 32.12 21.77 -2.38
CA VAL A 68 32.06 20.81 -3.48
C VAL A 68 30.97 21.18 -4.48
N PHE A 69 29.75 21.46 -4.02
CA PHE A 69 28.64 21.84 -4.91
C PHE A 69 28.91 23.16 -5.66
N ASN A 70 29.60 24.12 -5.06
CA ASN A 70 30.01 25.33 -5.78
C ASN A 70 31.07 25.06 -6.85
N TYR A 71 31.94 24.07 -6.65
CA TYR A 71 32.97 23.69 -7.60
C TYR A 71 32.38 23.02 -8.86
N ILE A 72 31.37 22.17 -8.69
CA ILE A 72 30.77 21.38 -9.78
C ILE A 72 29.51 22.00 -10.40
N LYS A 73 29.13 23.22 -9.99
CA LYS A 73 27.82 23.84 -10.31
C LYS A 73 27.46 23.89 -11.81
N ASP A 74 28.46 23.95 -12.69
CA ASP A 74 28.26 24.10 -14.14
C ASP A 74 28.17 22.72 -14.85
N ASP A 75 28.47 21.63 -14.13
CA ASP A 75 28.65 20.27 -14.66
C ASP A 75 27.64 19.25 -14.09
N ILE A 76 26.68 19.69 -13.30
CA ILE A 76 25.67 18.87 -12.61
C ILE A 76 24.26 19.26 -13.05
N ASN A 77 23.31 18.32 -12.97
CA ASN A 77 21.89 18.63 -13.15
C ASN A 77 21.48 19.80 -12.24
N PRO A 78 20.99 20.92 -12.81
CA PRO A 78 20.66 22.11 -12.03
C PRO A 78 19.62 21.86 -10.93
N LYS A 79 18.60 21.03 -11.20
CA LYS A 79 17.51 20.77 -10.23
C LYS A 79 18.04 20.05 -8.98
N SER A 80 18.77 18.96 -9.16
CA SER A 80 19.35 18.18 -8.06
C SER A 80 20.45 18.95 -7.34
N TRP A 81 21.23 19.76 -8.06
CA TRP A 81 22.22 20.66 -7.46
C TRP A 81 21.60 21.70 -6.53
N HIS A 82 20.57 22.40 -7.00
CA HIS A 82 19.84 23.38 -6.19
C HIS A 82 19.28 22.77 -4.90
N TYR A 83 18.75 21.55 -4.96
CA TYR A 83 18.30 20.84 -3.77
C TYR A 83 19.47 20.52 -2.82
N ARG A 84 20.51 19.84 -3.31
CA ARG A 84 21.62 19.34 -2.48
C ARG A 84 22.41 20.48 -1.81
N ILE A 85 22.67 21.58 -2.51
CA ILE A 85 23.34 22.75 -1.92
C ILE A 85 22.40 23.55 -1.00
N GLY A 86 21.11 23.62 -1.34
CA GLY A 86 20.08 24.25 -0.52
C GLY A 86 19.90 23.55 0.83
N TYR A 87 19.89 22.21 0.83
CA TYR A 87 19.89 21.36 2.02
C TYR A 87 21.10 21.67 2.92
N ALA A 88 22.30 21.74 2.34
CA ALA A 88 23.50 22.06 3.11
C ALA A 88 23.39 23.45 3.79
N TYR A 89 22.89 24.46 3.05
CA TYR A 89 22.66 25.79 3.62
C TYR A 89 21.56 25.82 4.68
N TYR A 90 20.53 24.99 4.55
CA TYR A 90 19.48 24.85 5.56
C TYR A 90 20.08 24.44 6.91
N PHE A 91 20.83 23.34 6.94
CA PHE A 91 21.46 22.85 8.19
C PHE A 91 22.66 23.69 8.66
N LEU A 92 23.19 24.57 7.80
CA LEU A 92 24.14 25.63 8.18
C LEU A 92 23.46 26.88 8.74
N ASP A 93 22.14 26.88 8.89
CA ASP A 93 21.32 27.99 9.36
C ASP A 93 21.41 29.25 8.48
N ASN A 94 21.70 29.08 7.19
CA ASN A 94 21.80 30.19 6.24
C ASN A 94 20.49 30.33 5.45
N ILE A 95 19.53 31.03 6.06
CA ILE A 95 18.18 31.23 5.51
C ILE A 95 18.21 31.81 4.09
N GLU A 96 18.99 32.86 3.85
CA GLU A 96 19.03 33.55 2.55
C GLU A 96 19.47 32.60 1.43
N LYS A 97 20.60 31.90 1.65
CA LYS A 97 21.14 30.96 0.66
C LYS A 97 20.30 29.70 0.51
N ALA A 98 19.78 29.16 1.61
CA ALA A 98 18.89 28.00 1.55
C ALA A 98 17.62 28.33 0.74
N THR A 99 17.02 29.50 0.97
CA THR A 99 15.84 29.97 0.22
C THR A 99 16.17 30.20 -1.26
N GLU A 100 17.30 30.87 -1.55
CA GLU A 100 17.78 31.12 -2.93
C GLU A 100 17.86 29.82 -3.73
N HIS A 101 18.42 28.75 -3.16
CA HIS A 101 18.60 27.49 -3.88
C HIS A 101 17.37 26.59 -3.86
N LEU A 102 16.71 26.39 -2.71
CA LEU A 102 15.56 25.49 -2.60
C LEU A 102 14.34 25.97 -3.41
N SER A 103 14.21 27.27 -3.67
CA SER A 103 13.14 27.82 -4.52
C SER A 103 13.32 27.56 -6.02
N GLN A 104 14.47 27.02 -6.43
CA GLN A 104 14.81 26.75 -7.83
C GLN A 104 14.72 25.25 -8.21
N THR A 105 14.10 24.44 -7.34
CA THR A 105 13.95 23.00 -7.55
C THR A 105 12.54 22.52 -7.19
N GLU A 106 12.10 21.43 -7.83
CA GLU A 106 10.78 20.81 -7.65
C GLU A 106 10.86 19.47 -6.90
N GLU A 107 12.05 19.09 -6.40
CA GLU A 107 12.25 17.89 -5.57
C GLU A 107 11.26 17.89 -4.39
N CYS A 108 10.65 16.73 -4.11
CA CYS A 108 9.53 16.56 -3.19
C CYS A 108 9.72 17.26 -1.83
N ASN A 109 10.93 17.16 -1.26
CA ASN A 109 11.26 17.70 0.06
C ASN A 109 11.68 19.19 0.06
N ALA A 110 11.85 19.83 -1.11
CA ALA A 110 12.28 21.23 -1.18
C ALA A 110 11.20 22.20 -0.66
N LYS A 111 9.93 21.91 -0.97
CA LYS A 111 8.78 22.71 -0.52
C LYS A 111 8.64 22.68 1.01
N GLU A 112 8.87 21.51 1.60
CA GLU A 112 8.83 21.31 3.05
C GLU A 112 9.92 22.13 3.76
N LEU A 113 11.19 22.02 3.31
CA LEU A 113 12.28 22.80 3.88
C LEU A 113 12.07 24.32 3.73
N LEU A 114 11.51 24.78 2.61
CA LEU A 114 11.13 26.18 2.41
C LEU A 114 10.05 26.64 3.40
N SER A 115 9.07 25.78 3.72
CA SER A 115 8.08 26.05 4.76
C SER A 115 8.75 26.26 6.11
N TYR A 116 9.69 25.37 6.48
CA TYR A 116 10.44 25.47 7.73
C TYR A 116 11.31 26.73 7.79
N LEU A 117 11.92 27.14 6.67
CA LEU A 117 12.66 28.40 6.59
C LEU A 117 11.75 29.60 6.82
N SER A 118 10.53 29.59 6.27
CA SER A 118 9.55 30.64 6.53
C SER A 118 9.20 30.74 8.02
N ILE A 119 9.01 29.59 8.69
CA ILE A 119 8.76 29.55 10.14
C ILE A 119 9.98 30.07 10.92
N ALA A 120 11.20 29.69 10.51
CA ALA A 120 12.44 30.16 11.13
C ALA A 120 12.56 31.70 11.07
N VAL A 121 12.23 32.30 9.91
CA VAL A 121 12.18 33.76 9.75
C VAL A 121 11.10 34.37 10.65
N GLU A 122 9.89 33.81 10.65
CA GLU A 122 8.76 34.31 11.45
C GLU A 122 9.07 34.30 12.95
N LYS A 123 9.71 33.23 13.43
CA LYS A 123 10.03 33.02 14.85
C LYS A 123 11.36 33.66 15.29
N GLY A 124 12.16 34.15 14.34
CA GLY A 124 13.51 34.65 14.61
C GLY A 124 14.45 33.54 15.12
N LEU A 125 14.22 32.31 14.66
CA LEU A 125 14.97 31.11 15.01
C LEU A 125 15.87 30.69 13.87
N LYS A 126 16.84 29.82 14.18
CA LYS A 126 17.61 29.12 13.17
C LYS A 126 16.77 27.99 12.54
N PRO A 127 17.00 27.64 11.27
CA PRO A 127 16.38 26.48 10.62
C PRO A 127 16.51 25.18 11.44
N THR A 128 17.71 24.88 11.96
CA THR A 128 17.93 23.69 12.81
C THR A 128 17.25 23.76 14.18
N GLU A 129 16.86 24.95 14.64
CA GLU A 129 16.02 25.10 15.84
C GLU A 129 14.54 24.89 15.52
N VAL A 130 14.13 24.91 14.25
CA VAL A 130 12.77 24.63 13.79
C VAL A 130 12.58 23.14 13.48
N ALA A 131 13.53 22.53 12.76
CA ALA A 131 13.54 21.11 12.46
C ALA A 131 14.93 20.50 12.73
N PRO A 132 15.22 20.03 13.97
CA PRO A 132 16.55 19.56 14.37
C PRO A 132 17.09 18.35 13.59
N ARG A 133 16.22 17.64 12.84
CA ARG A 133 16.55 16.47 12.01
C ARG A 133 15.77 16.39 10.70
N GLY A 134 15.20 17.51 10.24
CA GLY A 134 14.24 17.52 9.14
C GLY A 134 12.79 17.30 9.58
N GLU A 135 12.55 16.89 10.81
CA GLU A 135 11.20 16.86 11.40
C GLU A 135 10.87 18.18 12.11
N LEU A 136 9.75 18.79 11.74
CA LEU A 136 9.24 19.99 12.40
C LEU A 136 8.99 19.72 13.89
N LYS A 137 9.49 20.60 14.76
CA LYS A 137 9.16 20.52 16.19
C LYS A 137 7.65 20.50 16.38
N PHE A 138 7.18 19.60 17.25
CA PHE A 138 5.74 19.40 17.46
C PHE A 138 5.00 20.69 17.84
N GLU A 139 5.61 21.60 18.59
CA GLU A 139 5.05 22.95 18.86
C GLU A 139 4.72 23.70 17.57
N PHE A 140 5.64 23.75 16.60
CA PHE A 140 5.44 24.42 15.32
C PHE A 140 4.46 23.68 14.42
N LEU A 141 4.44 22.34 14.48
CA LEU A 141 3.41 21.55 13.78
C LEU A 141 2.01 21.88 14.29
N LEU A 142 1.83 21.97 15.60
CA LEU A 142 0.54 22.35 16.19
C LEU A 142 0.15 23.80 15.88
N GLU A 143 1.12 24.72 15.89
CA GLU A 143 0.88 26.10 15.43
C GLU A 143 0.46 26.14 13.96
N HIS A 144 1.07 25.31 13.10
CA HIS A 144 0.70 25.20 11.69
C HIS A 144 -0.69 24.60 11.53
N PHE A 145 -1.01 23.52 12.23
CA PHE A 145 -2.36 22.93 12.30
C PHE A 145 -3.41 23.99 12.68
N ILE A 146 -3.16 24.77 13.74
CA ILE A 146 -4.07 25.83 14.18
C ILE A 146 -4.18 26.93 13.11
N LYS A 147 -3.08 27.31 12.47
CA LYS A 147 -3.06 28.34 11.42
C LYS A 147 -3.82 27.91 10.17
N GLU A 148 -3.64 26.68 9.71
CA GLU A 148 -4.35 26.13 8.56
C GLU A 148 -5.83 25.96 8.87
N THR A 149 -6.16 25.43 10.05
CA THR A 149 -7.54 25.39 10.53
C THR A 149 -8.12 26.80 10.59
N GLN A 150 -7.38 27.80 11.09
CA GLN A 150 -7.85 29.18 11.17
C GLN A 150 -8.07 29.79 9.77
N THR A 151 -7.30 29.35 8.78
CA THR A 151 -7.33 29.85 7.40
C THR A 151 -8.45 29.20 6.60
N LYS A 152 -8.62 27.89 6.74
CA LYS A 152 -9.53 27.05 5.94
C LYS A 152 -10.87 26.77 6.63
N ALA A 153 -10.87 26.76 7.96
CA ALA A 153 -11.99 26.41 8.83
C ALA A 153 -12.08 27.32 10.08
N ALA A 154 -12.10 28.64 9.86
CA ALA A 154 -12.01 29.65 10.91
C ALA A 154 -12.95 29.42 12.12
N PRO A 155 -14.22 28.96 11.95
CA PRO A 155 -15.10 28.65 13.08
C PRO A 155 -14.57 27.53 13.99
N LEU A 156 -13.91 26.53 13.42
CA LEU A 156 -13.36 25.39 14.16
C LEU A 156 -12.08 25.74 14.92
N ALA A 157 -11.20 26.56 14.32
CA ALA A 157 -10.05 27.09 15.05
C ALA A 157 -10.49 27.92 16.27
N GLY A 158 -11.60 28.65 16.15
CA GLY A 158 -12.17 29.44 17.23
C GLY A 158 -12.72 28.63 18.41
N VAL A 159 -13.03 27.34 18.23
CA VAL A 159 -13.53 26.49 19.32
C VAL A 159 -12.42 25.75 20.07
N LEU A 160 -11.19 25.70 19.56
CA LEU A 160 -10.06 25.08 20.29
C LEU A 160 -9.85 25.78 21.63
N ALA A 161 -9.86 25.00 22.72
CA ALA A 161 -9.73 25.54 24.07
C ALA A 161 -8.29 25.95 24.40
N PRO A 162 -8.10 27.01 25.22
CA PRO A 162 -6.77 27.38 25.68
C PRO A 162 -6.03 26.21 26.32
N GLY A 163 -4.72 26.16 26.11
CA GLY A 163 -3.88 25.15 26.74
C GLY A 163 -3.81 25.29 28.27
N VAL A 164 -3.33 24.23 28.90
CA VAL A 164 -3.24 24.09 30.36
C VAL A 164 -1.84 24.39 30.89
N SER A 165 -1.74 24.64 32.19
CA SER A 165 -0.46 24.86 32.88
C SER A 165 0.29 23.56 33.20
N ASP A 166 1.61 23.66 33.40
CA ASP A 166 2.42 22.51 33.87
C ASP A 166 1.90 21.94 35.20
N ALA A 167 1.33 22.77 36.08
CA ALA A 167 0.76 22.31 37.35
C ALA A 167 -0.50 21.43 37.15
N GLU A 168 -1.31 21.71 36.12
CA GLU A 168 -2.47 20.89 35.77
C GLU A 168 -2.04 19.56 35.18
N LEU A 169 -1.05 19.56 34.29
CA LEU A 169 -0.45 18.35 33.74
C LEU A 169 0.21 17.49 34.82
N ASP A 170 0.99 18.08 35.72
CA ASP A 170 1.64 17.35 36.81
C ASP A 170 0.62 16.74 37.78
N ASN A 171 -0.49 17.45 38.05
CA ASN A 171 -1.60 16.91 38.84
C ASN A 171 -2.29 15.75 38.10
N PHE A 172 -2.47 15.86 36.78
CA PHE A 172 -3.03 14.78 35.97
C PHE A 172 -2.11 13.54 35.95
N GLU A 173 -0.80 13.71 35.70
CA GLU A 173 0.23 12.65 35.79
C GLU A 173 0.18 11.93 37.15
N GLN A 174 0.06 12.68 38.25
CA GLN A 174 -0.06 12.10 39.60
C GLN A 174 -1.33 11.25 39.76
N LYS A 175 -2.46 11.65 39.14
CA LYS A 175 -3.72 10.90 39.21
C LYS A 175 -3.72 9.62 38.37
N ILE A 176 -3.09 9.64 37.20
CA ILE A 176 -3.02 8.46 36.30
C ILE A 176 -1.85 7.53 36.65
N GLY A 177 -0.85 8.03 37.37
CA GLY A 177 0.29 7.23 37.83
C GLY A 177 1.35 6.96 36.76
N ILE A 178 1.37 7.72 35.68
CA ILE A 178 2.38 7.65 34.62
C ILE A 178 2.97 9.04 34.36
N LYS A 179 4.25 9.06 33.96
CA LYS A 179 4.91 10.26 33.44
C LYS A 179 4.53 10.39 31.97
N LEU A 180 3.93 11.50 31.56
CA LEU A 180 3.49 11.67 30.18
C LEU A 180 4.64 12.20 29.31
N PRO A 181 4.74 11.77 28.05
CA PRO A 181 5.75 12.27 27.12
C PRO A 181 5.61 13.76 26.83
N GLU A 182 6.71 14.38 26.40
CA GLU A 182 6.75 15.82 26.11
C GLU A 182 5.80 16.23 24.98
N TYR A 183 5.54 15.35 24.00
CA TYR A 183 4.57 15.64 22.94
C TYR A 183 3.15 15.78 23.51
N PHE A 184 2.74 14.94 24.44
CA PHE A 184 1.43 15.03 25.09
C PHE A 184 1.31 16.34 25.87
N ARG A 185 2.35 16.69 26.63
CA ARG A 185 2.41 17.95 27.38
C ARG A 185 2.35 19.15 26.44
N THR A 186 3.10 19.11 25.35
CA THR A 186 3.14 20.17 24.32
C THR A 186 1.76 20.36 23.70
N LEU A 187 1.09 19.28 23.28
CA LEU A 187 -0.28 19.32 22.75
C LEU A 187 -1.22 20.07 23.70
N HIS A 188 -1.33 19.59 24.94
CA HIS A 188 -2.26 20.16 25.91
C HIS A 188 -1.87 21.56 26.40
N LYS A 189 -0.60 21.97 26.28
CA LYS A 189 -0.15 23.36 26.52
C LYS A 189 -0.46 24.29 25.36
N THR A 190 -0.54 23.78 24.13
CA THR A 190 -0.95 24.55 22.95
C THR A 190 -2.47 24.74 22.95
N PHE A 191 -3.23 23.66 23.03
CA PHE A 191 -4.68 23.69 23.21
C PHE A 191 -5.14 22.43 23.95
N SER A 192 -6.22 22.49 24.69
CA SER A 192 -6.70 21.33 25.45
C SER A 192 -8.20 21.13 25.27
N GLY A 193 -8.57 20.42 24.21
CA GLY A 193 -9.97 20.14 23.86
C GLY A 193 -10.64 21.33 23.18
N GLN A 194 -11.95 21.44 23.39
CA GLN A 194 -12.79 22.50 22.82
C GLN A 194 -13.51 23.32 23.90
N THR A 195 -13.83 24.56 23.57
CA THR A 195 -14.64 25.47 24.40
C THR A 195 -16.14 25.19 24.26
N ASP A 196 -16.57 24.62 23.12
CA ASP A 196 -17.92 24.15 22.88
C ASP A 196 -17.89 22.68 22.45
N ASN A 197 -18.48 21.81 23.28
CA ASN A 197 -18.56 20.38 23.03
C ASN A 197 -19.68 19.99 22.05
N ASN A 198 -20.54 20.94 21.66
CA ASN A 198 -21.58 20.71 20.64
C ASN A 198 -21.06 20.94 19.22
N VAL A 199 -19.83 21.48 19.08
CA VAL A 199 -19.19 21.64 17.78
C VAL A 199 -18.40 20.37 17.48
N HIS A 200 -18.69 19.76 16.35
CA HIS A 200 -17.89 18.65 15.82
C HIS A 200 -16.73 19.24 15.01
N PHE A 201 -15.51 18.82 15.32
CA PHE A 201 -14.32 19.27 14.60
C PHE A 201 -14.22 18.58 13.25
N PHE A 202 -14.62 17.31 13.20
CA PHE A 202 -14.63 16.48 12.00
C PHE A 202 -16.04 15.97 11.69
N ASN A 203 -16.31 15.71 10.41
CA ASN A 203 -17.62 15.30 9.89
C ASN A 203 -18.17 13.98 10.44
N ASN A 204 -17.31 13.11 10.97
CA ASN A 204 -17.67 11.89 11.70
C ASN A 204 -18.15 12.14 13.15
N GLN A 205 -18.54 13.38 13.47
CA GLN A 205 -18.99 13.87 14.78
C GLN A 205 -17.92 13.88 15.88
N GLN A 206 -16.64 13.75 15.53
CA GLN A 206 -15.57 13.80 16.51
C GLN A 206 -15.29 15.23 16.99
N ARG A 207 -14.90 15.35 18.27
CA ARG A 207 -14.38 16.57 18.90
C ARG A 207 -13.13 16.26 19.71
N PHE A 208 -12.30 17.28 19.92
CA PHE A 208 -11.16 17.16 20.82
C PHE A 208 -11.58 17.08 22.30
N VAL A 209 -10.89 16.25 23.05
CA VAL A 209 -11.12 16.03 24.49
C VAL A 209 -10.21 16.93 25.32
N ALA A 210 -10.78 17.69 26.25
CA ALA A 210 -9.98 18.51 27.16
C ALA A 210 -9.38 17.68 28.29
N LEU A 211 -8.17 18.06 28.76
CA LEU A 211 -7.51 17.42 29.92
C LEU A 211 -8.43 17.30 31.14
N SER A 212 -9.28 18.32 31.35
CA SER A 212 -10.24 18.37 32.46
C SER A 212 -11.42 17.40 32.34
N GLU A 213 -11.71 16.88 31.14
CA GLU A 213 -12.82 15.95 30.87
C GLU A 213 -12.40 14.49 31.03
N ILE A 214 -11.12 14.19 30.81
CA ILE A 214 -10.59 12.83 30.67
C ILE A 214 -10.97 11.95 31.87
N GLU A 215 -10.79 12.43 33.10
CA GLU A 215 -11.09 11.65 34.30
C GLU A 215 -12.58 11.27 34.38
N ALA A 216 -13.46 12.21 34.04
CA ALA A 216 -14.90 11.96 34.04
C ALA A 216 -15.32 11.03 32.89
N MET A 217 -14.68 11.13 31.72
CA MET A 217 -14.91 10.24 30.58
C MET A 217 -14.43 8.82 30.86
N GLN A 218 -13.21 8.66 31.35
CA GLN A 218 -12.68 7.36 31.77
C GLN A 218 -13.56 6.71 32.85
N GLN A 219 -14.12 7.50 33.77
CA GLN A 219 -15.06 6.97 34.75
C GLN A 219 -16.37 6.50 34.10
N ARG A 220 -16.95 7.27 33.17
CA ARG A 220 -18.17 6.84 32.43
C ARG A 220 -17.93 5.59 31.61
N TRP A 221 -16.78 5.51 30.93
CA TRP A 221 -16.40 4.34 30.16
C TRP A 221 -16.16 3.13 31.07
N LEU A 222 -15.46 3.28 32.20
CA LEU A 222 -15.34 2.21 33.18
C LEU A 222 -16.70 1.79 33.74
N ASP A 223 -17.60 2.73 34.03
CA ASP A 223 -18.96 2.43 34.50
C ASP A 223 -19.76 1.67 33.43
N PHE A 224 -19.60 2.03 32.15
CA PHE A 224 -20.16 1.30 31.01
C PHE A 224 -19.62 -0.14 30.95
N VAL A 225 -18.29 -0.30 31.04
CA VAL A 225 -17.65 -1.62 31.02
C VAL A 225 -18.13 -2.47 32.20
N VAL A 226 -18.17 -1.93 33.41
CA VAL A 226 -18.65 -2.65 34.61
C VAL A 226 -20.14 -2.98 34.49
N LYS A 227 -20.96 -2.08 33.94
CA LYS A 227 -22.40 -2.29 33.74
C LYS A 227 -22.69 -3.44 32.77
N ASN A 228 -21.96 -3.51 31.66
CA ASN A 228 -22.24 -4.49 30.60
C ASN A 228 -21.48 -5.82 30.80
N TYR A 229 -20.26 -5.78 31.37
CA TYR A 229 -19.38 -6.95 31.48
C TYR A 229 -19.17 -7.46 32.92
N GLY A 230 -19.70 -6.75 33.92
CA GLY A 230 -19.62 -7.10 35.33
C GLY A 230 -18.28 -6.74 35.99
N ASN A 231 -18.18 -6.97 37.29
CA ASN A 231 -16.97 -6.66 38.09
C ASN A 231 -15.73 -7.51 37.72
N ASN A 232 -15.89 -8.51 36.85
CA ASN A 232 -14.82 -9.37 36.36
C ASN A 232 -14.42 -9.05 34.91
N TRP A 233 -14.75 -7.85 34.42
CA TRP A 233 -14.42 -7.39 33.08
C TRP A 233 -12.93 -7.51 32.74
N GLN A 234 -12.01 -7.42 33.71
CA GLN A 234 -10.57 -7.59 33.49
C GLN A 234 -10.17 -9.00 33.04
N LYS A 235 -11.09 -9.97 33.13
CA LYS A 235 -10.90 -11.34 32.63
C LYS A 235 -11.61 -11.57 31.29
N LYS A 236 -12.25 -10.54 30.75
CA LYS A 236 -12.88 -10.56 29.43
C LYS A 236 -11.86 -10.08 28.42
N GLN A 237 -11.80 -10.79 27.31
CA GLN A 237 -10.94 -10.50 26.17
C GLN A 237 -11.83 -10.58 24.93
N LEU A 238 -11.50 -9.77 23.94
CA LEU A 238 -12.02 -9.90 22.59
C LEU A 238 -11.55 -11.23 22.02
N SER A 239 -12.35 -11.84 21.14
CA SER A 239 -11.97 -13.10 20.51
C SER A 239 -10.73 -12.90 19.63
N ALA A 240 -9.93 -13.95 19.43
CA ALA A 240 -8.76 -13.86 18.54
C ALA A 240 -9.17 -13.66 17.07
N ASP A 241 -10.41 -14.01 16.71
CA ASP A 241 -10.94 -13.82 15.36
C ASP A 241 -11.38 -12.34 15.14
N ASP A 242 -11.63 -11.59 16.22
CA ASP A 242 -12.12 -10.20 16.18
C ASP A 242 -11.05 -9.16 16.61
N PHE A 243 -9.85 -9.60 17.01
CA PHE A 243 -8.78 -8.73 17.50
C PHE A 243 -7.45 -9.05 16.81
N LEU A 244 -7.17 -8.29 15.74
CA LEU A 244 -6.06 -8.53 14.82
C LEU A 244 -4.71 -7.96 15.30
N ASP A 245 -4.72 -6.93 16.16
CA ASP A 245 -3.51 -6.23 16.64
C ASP A 245 -2.98 -6.79 17.98
N ASP A 246 -2.99 -8.11 18.14
CA ASP A 246 -2.69 -8.76 19.42
C ASP A 246 -1.20 -8.77 19.82
N ASP A 247 -0.33 -8.33 18.92
CA ASP A 247 1.10 -8.10 19.09
C ASP A 247 1.44 -6.65 19.50
N ILE A 248 0.57 -5.68 19.21
CA ILE A 248 0.81 -4.24 19.47
C ILE A 248 -0.05 -3.73 20.65
N ILE A 249 -1.32 -4.10 20.71
CA ILE A 249 -2.30 -3.57 21.67
C ILE A 249 -2.68 -4.63 22.71
N LYS A 250 -2.76 -4.24 23.98
CA LYS A 250 -3.24 -5.15 25.03
C LYS A 250 -4.73 -5.45 24.85
N ASN A 251 -5.08 -6.73 24.64
CA ASN A 251 -6.47 -7.20 24.62
C ASN A 251 -7.14 -7.06 26.00
N GLN A 252 -7.77 -5.90 26.23
CA GLN A 252 -8.52 -5.55 27.43
C GLN A 252 -9.61 -4.54 27.10
N LEU A 253 -10.69 -4.48 27.88
CA LEU A 253 -11.83 -3.59 27.59
C LEU A 253 -11.64 -2.14 28.06
N PHE A 254 -10.67 -1.88 28.94
CA PHE A 254 -10.41 -0.55 29.48
C PHE A 254 -9.02 -0.48 30.12
N SER A 255 -8.31 0.61 29.90
CA SER A 255 -7.14 1.00 30.67
C SER A 255 -7.21 2.47 31.06
N LYS A 256 -6.82 2.80 32.30
CA LYS A 256 -6.69 4.20 32.74
C LYS A 256 -5.57 4.95 31.99
N LYS A 257 -4.68 4.20 31.33
CA LYS A 257 -3.60 4.73 30.50
C LYS A 257 -3.99 4.90 29.03
N TRP A 258 -5.22 4.50 28.65
CA TRP A 258 -5.80 4.88 27.37
C TRP A 258 -6.44 6.25 27.54
N ILE A 259 -5.77 7.26 27.00
CA ILE A 259 -6.10 8.66 27.25
C ILE A 259 -6.78 9.23 26.01
N PRO A 260 -8.08 9.60 26.06
CA PRO A 260 -8.79 10.09 24.89
C PRO A 260 -8.20 11.40 24.34
N LEU A 261 -7.98 11.42 23.02
CA LEU A 261 -7.63 12.58 22.22
C LEU A 261 -8.86 13.15 21.52
N LEU A 262 -9.62 12.28 20.84
CA LEU A 262 -10.90 12.59 20.21
C LEU A 262 -12.02 11.74 20.82
N VAL A 263 -13.23 12.28 20.79
CA VAL A 263 -14.44 11.54 21.14
C VAL A 263 -15.57 11.87 20.18
N ARG A 264 -16.37 10.85 19.85
CA ARG A 264 -17.72 11.03 19.30
C ARG A 264 -18.73 10.27 20.15
N THR A 265 -20.01 10.55 19.96
CA THR A 265 -21.09 9.77 20.56
C THR A 265 -21.93 9.22 19.44
N ASN A 266 -22.04 7.89 19.35
CA ASN A 266 -22.84 7.25 18.33
C ASN A 266 -24.34 7.39 18.60
N ASP A 267 -25.18 6.93 17.67
CA ASP A 267 -26.64 7.02 17.75
C ASP A 267 -27.24 6.30 18.96
N GLN A 268 -26.49 5.37 19.56
CA GLN A 268 -26.89 4.65 20.77
C GLN A 268 -26.51 5.40 22.06
N GLY A 269 -25.88 6.56 21.96
CA GLY A 269 -25.41 7.34 23.09
C GLY A 269 -24.14 6.78 23.73
N ILE A 270 -23.37 5.97 23.01
CA ILE A 270 -22.11 5.40 23.48
C ILE A 270 -20.95 6.27 23.00
N GLU A 271 -20.05 6.60 23.93
CA GLU A 271 -18.84 7.35 23.63
C GLU A 271 -17.79 6.43 22.96
N GLU A 272 -17.27 6.85 21.82
CA GLU A 272 -16.23 6.18 21.04
C GLU A 272 -15.02 7.10 20.94
N PHE A 273 -13.81 6.53 20.95
CA PHE A 273 -12.59 7.29 21.24
C PHE A 273 -11.48 7.02 20.22
N LEU A 274 -10.73 8.07 19.91
CA LEU A 274 -9.34 7.96 19.50
C LEU A 274 -8.49 8.23 20.75
N CYS A 275 -7.65 7.29 21.16
CA CYS A 275 -6.87 7.36 22.40
C CYS A 275 -5.38 7.31 22.16
N PHE A 276 -4.61 7.99 23.00
CA PHE A 276 -3.21 7.62 23.24
C PHE A 276 -3.16 6.29 24.00
N ASP A 277 -2.37 5.34 23.49
CA ASP A 277 -2.09 4.07 24.16
C ASP A 277 -0.80 4.14 24.99
N PHE A 278 -0.91 4.55 26.26
CA PHE A 278 0.21 4.45 27.21
C PHE A 278 0.25 3.10 27.96
N ASP A 279 -0.48 2.09 27.47
CA ASP A 279 -0.48 0.73 27.97
C ASP A 279 -0.19 -0.30 26.87
N ALA A 280 0.62 0.05 25.88
CA ALA A 280 1.04 -0.84 24.80
C ALA A 280 1.75 -2.10 25.30
N ILE A 281 1.84 -3.12 24.44
CA ILE A 281 2.55 -4.38 24.71
C ILE A 281 4.06 -4.12 24.77
N GLU A 282 4.62 -3.56 23.70
CA GLU A 282 6.03 -3.21 23.61
C GLU A 282 6.29 -1.75 24.00
N LYS A 283 7.55 -1.45 24.34
CA LYS A 283 7.94 -0.11 24.77
C LYS A 283 8.03 0.88 23.59
N GLU A 284 8.29 0.37 22.41
CA GLU A 284 8.46 1.15 21.18
C GLU A 284 7.13 1.78 20.74
N ASP A 285 6.01 1.10 21.02
CA ASP A 285 4.64 1.55 20.71
C ASP A 285 4.03 2.46 21.80
N PHE A 286 4.82 2.89 22.78
CA PHE A 286 4.33 3.68 23.91
C PHE A 286 3.79 5.05 23.44
N GLY A 287 2.47 5.19 23.44
CA GLY A 287 1.76 6.41 23.11
C GLY A 287 1.41 6.59 21.63
N GLN A 288 1.37 5.48 20.88
CA GLN A 288 0.63 5.35 19.61
C GLN A 288 -0.85 5.73 19.78
N LEU A 289 -1.56 5.93 18.66
CA LEU A 289 -2.99 6.19 18.66
C LEU A 289 -3.78 4.91 18.33
N ILE A 290 -4.82 4.67 19.11
CA ILE A 290 -5.73 3.52 18.96
C ILE A 290 -7.18 3.98 18.91
N GLY A 291 -7.98 3.34 18.06
CA GLY A 291 -9.42 3.51 17.94
C GLY A 291 -10.14 2.57 18.89
N ILE A 292 -11.15 3.06 19.60
CA ILE A 292 -11.91 2.26 20.56
C ILE A 292 -13.40 2.54 20.39
N LEU A 293 -14.15 1.49 20.05
CA LEU A 293 -15.59 1.51 19.88
C LEU A 293 -16.24 0.58 20.90
N PRO A 294 -16.58 1.09 22.10
CA PRO A 294 -17.22 0.27 23.11
C PRO A 294 -18.60 -0.20 22.67
N ASN A 295 -18.93 -1.45 22.99
CA ASN A 295 -20.25 -2.01 22.73
C ASN A 295 -20.81 -2.70 23.99
N GLN A 296 -22.12 -2.92 24.02
CA GLN A 296 -22.77 -3.69 25.09
C GLN A 296 -22.51 -5.19 24.92
N GLU A 297 -22.34 -5.64 23.68
CA GLU A 297 -22.00 -7.02 23.31
C GLU A 297 -20.49 -7.12 23.07
N LEU A 298 -19.86 -8.15 23.67
CA LEU A 298 -18.40 -8.29 23.63
C LEU A 298 -17.87 -8.52 22.20
N GLU A 299 -18.63 -9.25 21.39
CA GLU A 299 -18.33 -9.58 19.99
C GLU A 299 -18.39 -8.36 19.07
N SER A 300 -18.99 -7.26 19.52
CA SER A 300 -19.06 -6.00 18.76
C SER A 300 -18.24 -4.87 19.40
N TYR A 301 -17.45 -5.19 20.42
CA TYR A 301 -16.54 -4.24 21.06
C TYR A 301 -15.23 -4.21 20.25
N PHE A 302 -14.85 -3.04 19.73
CA PHE A 302 -13.71 -2.94 18.82
C PHE A 302 -12.56 -2.11 19.41
N ILE A 303 -11.33 -2.56 19.15
CA ILE A 303 -10.08 -1.89 19.50
C ILE A 303 -9.13 -2.11 18.33
N ASP A 304 -8.52 -1.03 17.84
CA ASP A 304 -7.74 -1.07 16.60
C ASP A 304 -6.58 -0.07 16.64
N TYR A 305 -5.48 -0.42 15.99
CA TYR A 305 -4.36 0.48 15.76
C TYR A 305 -4.74 1.57 14.74
N VAL A 306 -4.33 2.82 15.00
CA VAL A 306 -4.66 3.94 14.09
C VAL A 306 -3.41 4.61 13.55
N GLU A 307 -2.45 4.94 14.41
CA GLU A 307 -1.26 5.69 13.98
C GLU A 307 -0.10 5.53 14.96
N GLN A 308 1.13 5.46 14.45
CA GLN A 308 2.32 5.18 15.26
C GLN A 308 2.62 6.31 16.25
N SER A 309 2.21 7.55 15.93
CA SER A 309 2.41 8.69 16.81
C SER A 309 1.42 9.82 16.53
N VAL A 310 1.14 10.60 17.58
CA VAL A 310 0.34 11.83 17.44
C VAL A 310 1.02 12.87 16.55
N TRP A 311 2.34 12.84 16.41
CA TRP A 311 3.05 13.73 15.49
C TRP A 311 2.63 13.42 14.06
N MET A 312 2.66 12.14 13.67
CA MET A 312 2.29 11.69 12.32
C MET A 312 0.82 12.01 12.04
N TRP A 313 -0.05 11.78 13.02
CA TRP A 313 -1.47 12.13 12.91
C TRP A 313 -1.70 13.62 12.62
N PHE A 314 -1.06 14.53 13.37
CA PHE A 314 -1.18 15.97 13.12
C PHE A 314 -0.50 16.39 11.81
N TYR A 315 0.62 15.76 11.44
CA TYR A 315 1.33 16.05 10.19
C TYR A 315 0.44 15.74 8.99
N ASN A 316 -0.09 14.52 8.92
CA ASN A 316 -1.00 14.06 7.87
C ASN A 316 -2.25 14.94 7.82
N THR A 317 -2.91 15.15 8.98
CA THR A 317 -4.12 15.97 9.04
C THR A 317 -3.87 17.42 8.59
N THR A 318 -2.76 18.03 9.03
CA THR A 318 -2.42 19.41 8.65
C THR A 318 -2.12 19.53 7.16
N ASN A 319 -1.41 18.56 6.59
CA ASN A 319 -1.11 18.52 5.16
C ASN A 319 -2.39 18.36 4.34
N SER A 320 -3.30 17.47 4.72
CA SER A 320 -4.56 17.29 4.02
C SER A 320 -5.47 18.53 4.13
N ILE A 321 -5.51 19.23 5.28
CA ILE A 321 -6.20 20.54 5.37
C ILE A 321 -5.55 21.58 4.44
N SER A 322 -4.21 21.58 4.38
CA SER A 322 -3.44 22.53 3.56
C SER A 322 -3.68 22.31 2.06
N SER A 323 -3.60 21.05 1.62
CA SER A 323 -3.80 20.62 0.23
C SER A 323 -5.24 20.77 -0.23
N GLY A 324 -6.19 20.73 0.70
CA GLY A 324 -7.63 20.76 0.42
C GLY A 324 -8.26 19.37 0.37
N GLU A 325 -7.48 18.32 0.62
CA GLU A 325 -7.99 16.96 0.87
C GLU A 325 -8.87 16.90 2.13
N ILE A 326 -8.67 17.78 3.11
CA ILE A 326 -9.65 18.00 4.17
C ILE A 326 -10.19 19.41 3.99
N ALA A 327 -11.46 19.50 3.60
CA ALA A 327 -12.12 20.76 3.30
C ALA A 327 -13.12 21.12 4.40
N TYR A 328 -13.24 22.40 4.71
CA TYR A 328 -14.26 22.86 5.64
C TYR A 328 -15.63 22.91 4.96
N ASP A 329 -16.64 22.29 5.58
CA ASP A 329 -18.03 22.37 5.16
C ASP A 329 -18.79 23.37 6.04
N GLU A 330 -19.35 24.39 5.38
CA GLU A 330 -20.09 25.46 6.06
C GLU A 330 -21.49 25.03 6.54
N GLU A 331 -22.10 24.01 5.92
CA GLU A 331 -23.45 23.53 6.25
C GLU A 331 -23.46 22.75 7.56
N ILE A 332 -22.52 21.82 7.71
CA ILE A 332 -22.40 21.03 8.95
C ILE A 332 -21.40 21.62 9.95
N ASN A 333 -20.67 22.67 9.55
CA ASN A 333 -19.65 23.35 10.36
C ASN A 333 -18.62 22.34 10.90
N SER A 334 -17.98 21.60 10.00
CA SER A 334 -16.98 20.57 10.31
C SER A 334 -15.92 20.49 9.23
N LEU A 335 -14.73 19.96 9.55
CA LEU A 335 -13.77 19.54 8.54
C LEU A 335 -14.23 18.20 7.94
N MET A 336 -14.37 18.17 6.62
CA MET A 336 -14.68 17.01 5.79
C MET A 336 -13.38 16.44 5.26
N PHE A 337 -13.12 15.17 5.52
CA PHE A 337 -12.19 14.41 4.70
C PHE A 337 -12.80 14.31 3.29
N SER A 338 -12.06 14.71 2.25
CA SER A 338 -12.49 14.55 0.86
C SER A 338 -12.53 13.06 0.54
N ASN A 339 -13.62 12.64 -0.09
CA ASN A 339 -13.93 11.23 -0.34
C ASN A 339 -13.04 10.56 -1.39
N ASP A 340 -11.90 11.14 -1.77
CA ASP A 340 -10.98 10.55 -2.76
C ASP A 340 -9.83 9.74 -2.09
N ASN A 341 -9.88 9.58 -0.77
CA ASN A 341 -9.18 8.52 -0.02
C ASN A 341 -10.10 8.10 1.14
N GLU A 342 -11.16 7.34 0.84
CA GLU A 342 -11.98 6.65 1.84
C GLU A 342 -11.14 5.55 2.51
N GLY A 343 -10.48 5.96 3.59
CA GLY A 343 -9.65 5.10 4.42
C GLY A 343 -9.55 5.62 5.85
N SER A 344 -10.64 6.15 6.40
CA SER A 344 -11.20 5.54 7.61
C SER A 344 -12.65 6.01 7.80
N PHE A 345 -13.58 5.14 7.38
CA PHE A 345 -14.97 5.04 7.86
C PHE A 345 -16.10 5.79 7.14
N ALA A 346 -16.03 5.99 5.82
CA ALA A 346 -17.26 6.02 5.02
C ALA A 346 -17.09 5.03 3.87
N PRO A 347 -17.93 4.00 3.75
CA PRO A 347 -17.91 3.11 2.61
C PRO A 347 -18.56 3.79 1.39
N ALA A 348 -18.10 3.49 0.18
CA ALA A 348 -18.72 3.98 -1.04
C ALA A 348 -20.15 3.43 -1.21
N TYR A 349 -21.07 4.31 -1.57
CA TYR A 349 -22.48 4.01 -1.80
C TYR A 349 -22.94 4.50 -3.17
N TYR A 350 -23.93 3.83 -3.74
CA TYR A 350 -24.77 4.45 -4.74
C TYR A 350 -25.67 5.49 -4.08
N GLU A 351 -25.81 6.64 -4.72
CA GLU A 351 -26.90 7.57 -4.43
C GLU A 351 -28.25 6.87 -4.61
N GLU A 352 -29.28 7.33 -3.89
CA GLU A 352 -30.58 6.64 -3.84
C GLU A 352 -31.18 6.41 -5.23
N ASP A 353 -31.13 7.42 -6.10
CA ASP A 353 -31.65 7.35 -7.47
C ASP A 353 -30.85 6.36 -8.35
N ASP A 354 -29.53 6.30 -8.17
CA ASP A 354 -28.64 5.38 -8.87
C ASP A 354 -28.86 3.93 -8.41
N ARG A 355 -28.99 3.72 -7.10
CA ARG A 355 -29.32 2.41 -6.53
C ARG A 355 -30.66 1.90 -7.05
N LEU A 356 -31.69 2.76 -7.05
CA LEU A 356 -33.01 2.40 -7.57
C LEU A 356 -32.96 2.08 -9.07
N ALA A 357 -32.23 2.86 -9.87
CA ALA A 357 -32.06 2.59 -11.29
C ALA A 357 -31.29 1.28 -11.55
N LEU A 358 -30.28 0.96 -10.74
CA LEU A 358 -29.58 -0.31 -10.79
C LEU A 358 -30.50 -1.48 -10.44
N GLU A 359 -31.29 -1.37 -9.38
CA GLU A 359 -32.27 -2.38 -8.96
C GLU A 359 -33.37 -2.61 -10.00
N ASP A 360 -33.85 -1.53 -10.63
CA ASP A 360 -34.79 -1.58 -11.74
C ASP A 360 -34.15 -2.27 -12.95
N TYR A 361 -32.90 -1.91 -13.30
CA TYR A 361 -32.16 -2.57 -14.37
C TYR A 361 -32.01 -4.07 -14.12
N ILE A 362 -31.51 -4.47 -12.95
CA ILE A 362 -31.34 -5.88 -12.58
C ILE A 362 -32.69 -6.60 -12.67
N SER A 363 -33.75 -6.02 -12.11
CA SER A 363 -35.10 -6.60 -12.12
C SER A 363 -35.68 -6.78 -13.53
N GLU A 364 -35.46 -5.80 -14.41
CA GLU A 364 -35.98 -5.79 -15.76
C GLU A 364 -35.14 -6.64 -16.72
N HIS A 365 -33.82 -6.59 -16.63
CA HIS A 365 -32.88 -7.14 -17.61
C HIS A 365 -32.28 -8.49 -17.20
N LEU A 366 -32.01 -8.71 -15.91
CA LEU A 366 -31.42 -9.97 -15.42
C LEU A 366 -32.48 -10.90 -14.80
N GLY A 367 -33.41 -10.31 -14.04
CA GLY A 367 -34.56 -11.00 -13.47
C GLY A 367 -34.98 -10.44 -12.11
N LYS A 368 -36.25 -10.67 -11.75
CA LYS A 368 -36.79 -10.22 -10.46
C LYS A 368 -36.11 -10.89 -9.28
N PHE A 369 -35.66 -10.08 -8.33
CA PHE A 369 -35.21 -10.52 -7.01
C PHE A 369 -36.20 -10.05 -5.94
N ASP A 370 -36.49 -10.92 -4.98
CA ASP A 370 -37.30 -10.59 -3.79
C ASP A 370 -36.47 -10.76 -2.49
N ASP A 371 -35.31 -11.42 -2.60
CA ASP A 371 -34.41 -11.69 -1.49
C ASP A 371 -33.12 -10.91 -1.74
N VAL A 372 -32.63 -10.20 -0.72
CA VAL A 372 -31.35 -9.48 -0.71
C VAL A 372 -30.57 -9.94 0.51
N LEU A 373 -29.32 -10.31 0.32
CA LEU A 373 -28.39 -10.58 1.42
C LEU A 373 -27.66 -9.28 1.73
N HIS A 374 -28.14 -8.59 2.75
CA HIS A 374 -27.60 -7.30 3.10
C HIS A 374 -26.21 -7.41 3.70
N GLU A 375 -25.31 -6.53 3.29
CA GLU A 375 -24.08 -6.33 4.02
C GLU A 375 -24.34 -5.57 5.32
N LEU A 376 -24.02 -6.20 6.44
CA LEU A 376 -24.32 -5.66 7.76
C LEU A 376 -23.30 -4.60 8.21
N VAL A 377 -22.07 -4.70 7.72
CA VAL A 377 -20.95 -3.82 8.04
C VAL A 377 -20.17 -3.55 6.76
N SER A 378 -20.00 -2.27 6.43
CA SER A 378 -19.40 -1.81 5.18
C SER A 378 -18.21 -0.92 5.55
N PRO A 379 -16.98 -1.45 5.55
CA PRO A 379 -15.80 -0.67 5.90
C PRO A 379 -15.30 0.22 4.75
N ASP A 380 -15.62 -0.14 3.50
CA ASP A 380 -15.02 0.36 2.25
C ASP A 380 -16.02 0.60 1.11
N ILE A 381 -16.92 -0.35 0.85
CA ILE A 381 -18.10 -0.28 -0.03
C ILE A 381 -19.27 -0.93 0.70
N HIS A 382 -20.49 -0.52 0.40
CA HIS A 382 -21.68 -1.25 0.83
C HIS A 382 -22.15 -2.22 -0.25
N CYS A 383 -21.79 -3.49 -0.12
CA CYS A 383 -22.00 -4.51 -1.15
C CYS A 383 -23.07 -5.54 -0.75
N ASP A 384 -24.32 -5.25 -1.13
CA ASP A 384 -25.43 -6.20 -1.02
C ASP A 384 -25.34 -7.30 -2.08
N ILE A 385 -25.98 -8.44 -1.83
CA ILE A 385 -26.15 -9.50 -2.85
C ILE A 385 -27.63 -9.67 -3.17
N TYR A 386 -28.03 -9.28 -4.38
CA TYR A 386 -29.35 -9.50 -4.92
C TYR A 386 -29.52 -10.97 -5.36
N VAL A 387 -30.58 -11.63 -4.88
CA VAL A 387 -30.82 -13.06 -5.13
C VAL A 387 -32.00 -13.25 -6.09
N ILE A 388 -31.68 -13.53 -7.34
CA ILE A 388 -32.67 -13.86 -8.37
C ILE A 388 -32.96 -15.36 -8.32
N LYS A 389 -34.18 -15.74 -7.91
CA LYS A 389 -34.57 -17.16 -7.70
C LYS A 389 -34.72 -17.93 -9.03
N PRO A 390 -34.56 -19.27 -9.01
CA PRO A 390 -34.85 -20.13 -10.16
C PRO A 390 -36.32 -20.03 -10.60
N MET A 391 -36.51 -20.03 -11.91
CA MET A 391 -37.81 -20.10 -12.57
C MET A 391 -37.84 -21.29 -13.54
N PRO A 392 -39.02 -21.83 -13.94
CA PRO A 392 -39.08 -22.97 -14.87
C PRO A 392 -38.32 -22.78 -16.19
N GLU A 393 -38.33 -21.56 -16.72
CA GLU A 393 -37.62 -21.13 -17.93
C GLU A 393 -36.13 -20.80 -17.70
N ARG A 394 -35.73 -20.53 -16.45
CA ARG A 394 -34.38 -20.17 -16.01
C ARG A 394 -34.08 -20.84 -14.67
N ASN A 395 -33.80 -22.14 -14.70
CA ASN A 395 -33.80 -23.00 -13.51
C ASN A 395 -32.46 -22.97 -12.74
N TYR A 396 -32.02 -21.77 -12.37
CA TYR A 396 -30.82 -21.51 -11.57
C TYR A 396 -30.98 -20.19 -10.78
N TYR A 397 -30.26 -20.07 -9.68
CA TYR A 397 -30.09 -18.81 -8.97
C TYR A 397 -29.13 -17.92 -9.75
N THR A 398 -29.38 -16.61 -9.78
CA THR A 398 -28.36 -15.61 -10.11
C THR A 398 -28.13 -14.79 -8.85
N LEU A 399 -26.89 -14.73 -8.37
CA LEU A 399 -26.48 -13.80 -7.33
C LEU A 399 -25.77 -12.64 -8.02
N VAL A 400 -26.12 -11.41 -7.67
CA VAL A 400 -25.56 -10.19 -8.26
C VAL A 400 -25.14 -9.27 -7.14
N THR A 401 -23.93 -8.71 -7.20
CA THR A 401 -23.52 -7.66 -6.27
C THR A 401 -24.33 -6.38 -6.52
N GLY A 402 -24.58 -5.63 -5.47
CA GLY A 402 -25.26 -4.35 -5.49
C GLY A 402 -24.50 -3.38 -4.61
N GLY A 403 -23.56 -2.66 -5.21
CA GLY A 403 -22.74 -1.66 -4.54
C GLY A 403 -21.26 -1.71 -4.90
N MET A 404 -20.78 -2.74 -5.61
CA MET A 404 -19.39 -2.75 -6.09
C MET A 404 -19.16 -1.60 -7.08
N GLY A 405 -20.11 -1.36 -7.98
CA GLY A 405 -19.97 -0.28 -8.97
C GLY A 405 -20.24 1.11 -8.40
N ALA A 406 -20.38 1.25 -7.09
CA ALA A 406 -20.35 2.55 -6.43
C ALA A 406 -18.93 3.15 -6.42
N PHE A 407 -17.91 2.29 -6.46
CA PHE A 407 -16.50 2.63 -6.51
C PHE A 407 -15.99 2.74 -7.95
N ASP A 408 -15.11 3.71 -8.21
CA ASP A 408 -14.44 3.90 -9.49
C ASP A 408 -13.14 3.07 -9.48
N MET A 409 -13.09 1.98 -10.24
CA MET A 409 -11.90 1.12 -10.28
C MET A 409 -10.70 1.85 -10.89
N PHE A 410 -9.49 1.44 -10.49
CA PHE A 410 -8.24 1.96 -11.04
C PHE A 410 -7.94 1.31 -12.39
N VAL A 411 -8.31 1.99 -13.47
CA VAL A 411 -8.10 1.54 -14.85
C VAL A 411 -6.89 2.22 -15.51
N PRO A 412 -6.18 1.55 -16.45
CA PRO A 412 -5.07 2.15 -17.17
C PRO A 412 -5.51 3.23 -18.17
N GLU A 413 -4.58 4.11 -18.55
CA GLU A 413 -4.85 5.16 -19.55
C GLU A 413 -5.27 4.53 -20.89
N GLY A 414 -6.40 4.98 -21.44
CA GLY A 414 -6.94 4.47 -22.70
C GLY A 414 -7.87 3.26 -22.57
N TYR A 415 -8.17 2.78 -21.36
CA TYR A 415 -9.18 1.74 -21.13
C TYR A 415 -10.54 2.12 -21.73
N GLN A 416 -11.14 1.22 -22.51
CA GLN A 416 -12.38 1.46 -23.27
C GLN A 416 -13.62 0.85 -22.62
N GLY A 417 -13.49 0.17 -21.48
CA GLY A 417 -14.61 -0.42 -20.73
C GLY A 417 -15.19 0.53 -19.68
N ALA A 418 -16.26 0.09 -19.02
CA ALA A 418 -16.81 0.83 -17.88
C ALA A 418 -15.87 0.72 -16.67
N ILE A 419 -15.71 1.83 -15.95
CA ILE A 419 -14.89 1.89 -14.72
C ILE A 419 -15.64 1.39 -13.48
N ASN A 420 -16.98 1.33 -13.56
CA ASN A 420 -17.85 0.82 -12.50
C ASN A 420 -18.38 -0.56 -12.91
N THR A 421 -18.29 -1.54 -12.02
CA THR A 421 -18.69 -2.92 -12.32
C THR A 421 -19.48 -3.58 -11.21
N GLU A 422 -20.39 -4.47 -11.58
CA GLU A 422 -21.00 -5.45 -10.68
C GLU A 422 -20.62 -6.87 -11.12
N LEU A 423 -20.57 -7.79 -10.15
CA LEU A 423 -20.25 -9.19 -10.34
C LEU A 423 -21.49 -10.06 -10.17
N MET A 424 -21.56 -11.15 -10.94
CA MET A 424 -22.62 -12.13 -10.80
C MET A 424 -22.12 -13.57 -10.89
N ILE A 425 -22.87 -14.49 -10.28
CA ILE A 425 -22.61 -15.94 -10.40
C ILE A 425 -23.93 -16.70 -10.46
N HIS A 426 -23.98 -17.74 -11.29
CA HIS A 426 -25.16 -18.59 -11.44
C HIS A 426 -25.00 -19.91 -10.69
N LEU A 427 -25.95 -20.23 -9.81
CA LEU A 427 -25.91 -21.44 -8.98
C LEU A 427 -27.09 -22.36 -9.33
N PRO A 428 -26.94 -23.69 -9.27
CA PRO A 428 -28.03 -24.61 -9.55
C PRO A 428 -29.27 -24.34 -8.69
N ALA A 429 -30.47 -24.65 -9.19
CA ALA A 429 -31.72 -24.44 -8.44
C ALA A 429 -31.81 -25.18 -7.09
N TYR A 430 -30.94 -26.18 -6.86
CA TYR A 430 -30.85 -26.91 -5.60
C TYR A 430 -29.84 -26.32 -4.61
N TRP A 431 -29.07 -25.29 -5.00
CA TRP A 431 -28.05 -24.68 -4.14
C TRP A 431 -28.67 -24.06 -2.90
N ASN A 432 -28.04 -24.28 -1.73
CA ASN A 432 -28.54 -23.73 -0.48
C ASN A 432 -27.93 -22.34 -0.21
N VAL A 433 -28.47 -21.30 -0.85
CA VAL A 433 -27.99 -19.91 -0.72
C VAL A 433 -28.16 -19.29 0.67
N LYS A 434 -28.76 -20.01 1.63
CA LYS A 434 -28.93 -19.59 3.04
C LYS A 434 -28.06 -20.38 4.01
N SER A 435 -27.25 -21.30 3.50
CA SER A 435 -26.30 -22.07 4.29
C SER A 435 -25.12 -21.20 4.69
N GLU A 436 -24.64 -21.35 5.91
CA GLU A 436 -23.38 -20.76 6.38
C GLU A 436 -22.21 -21.76 6.25
N GLU A 437 -22.49 -22.99 5.80
CA GLU A 437 -21.45 -24.00 5.54
C GLU A 437 -20.64 -23.61 4.31
N GLU A 438 -19.32 -23.65 4.42
CA GLU A 438 -18.40 -23.12 3.41
C GLU A 438 -18.62 -23.68 1.99
N LYS A 439 -18.90 -24.98 1.87
CA LYS A 439 -19.23 -25.66 0.60
C LYS A 439 -20.41 -25.04 -0.18
N ASP A 440 -21.29 -24.32 0.53
CA ASP A 440 -22.46 -23.63 -0.02
C ASP A 440 -22.28 -22.09 0.00
N TYR A 441 -21.46 -21.57 0.91
CA TYR A 441 -21.28 -20.13 1.19
C TYR A 441 -20.18 -19.46 0.35
N TRP A 442 -19.19 -20.20 -0.13
CA TRP A 442 -18.08 -19.65 -0.90
C TRP A 442 -18.49 -18.71 -2.07
N PRO A 443 -19.62 -18.91 -2.82
CA PRO A 443 -19.98 -18.01 -3.90
C PRO A 443 -20.27 -16.59 -3.40
N ILE A 444 -20.95 -16.48 -2.26
CA ILE A 444 -21.29 -15.20 -1.62
C ILE A 444 -20.03 -14.55 -1.08
N ARG A 445 -19.17 -15.32 -0.40
CA ARG A 445 -17.89 -14.80 0.12
C ARG A 445 -17.02 -14.26 -1.01
N TRP A 446 -16.86 -15.00 -2.11
CA TRP A 446 -16.01 -14.59 -3.23
C TRP A 446 -16.55 -13.38 -3.99
N LEU A 447 -17.88 -13.24 -4.17
CA LEU A 447 -18.44 -11.99 -4.69
C LEU A 447 -18.05 -10.78 -3.81
N LYS A 448 -18.08 -10.93 -2.49
CA LYS A 448 -17.69 -9.86 -1.55
C LYS A 448 -16.19 -9.58 -1.49
N ILE A 449 -15.36 -10.61 -1.61
CA ILE A 449 -13.90 -10.46 -1.70
C ILE A 449 -13.54 -9.72 -3.00
N LEU A 450 -14.07 -10.18 -4.14
CA LEU A 450 -13.75 -9.58 -5.44
C LEU A 450 -14.32 -8.17 -5.60
N ALA A 451 -15.41 -7.84 -4.91
CA ALA A 451 -15.93 -6.47 -4.90
C ALA A 451 -14.95 -5.46 -4.26
N ARG A 452 -14.07 -5.92 -3.36
CA ARG A 452 -13.09 -5.09 -2.64
C ARG A 452 -11.69 -5.12 -3.26
N LEU A 453 -11.39 -6.14 -4.05
CA LEU A 453 -10.09 -6.30 -4.70
C LEU A 453 -9.62 -5.04 -5.48
N PRO A 454 -10.47 -4.32 -6.23
CA PRO A 454 -10.09 -3.05 -6.86
C PRO A 454 -9.63 -1.96 -5.89
N ILE A 455 -10.22 -1.92 -4.69
CA ILE A 455 -9.92 -0.95 -3.63
C ILE A 455 -8.61 -1.33 -2.95
N GLU A 456 -8.52 -2.57 -2.45
CA GLU A 456 -7.40 -3.07 -1.67
C GLU A 456 -6.09 -3.12 -2.46
N GLN A 457 -6.18 -3.43 -3.75
CA GLN A 457 -5.01 -3.62 -4.62
C GLN A 457 -4.82 -2.48 -5.63
N GLN A 458 -5.62 -1.41 -5.53
CA GLN A 458 -5.63 -0.29 -6.48
C GLN A 458 -5.63 -0.75 -7.94
N THR A 459 -6.60 -1.60 -8.29
CA THR A 459 -6.67 -2.29 -9.60
C THR A 459 -8.08 -2.28 -10.18
N TYR A 460 -8.33 -3.05 -11.25
CA TYR A 460 -9.63 -3.21 -11.89
C TYR A 460 -9.92 -4.68 -12.27
N LEU A 461 -11.21 -4.99 -12.38
CA LEU A 461 -11.70 -6.27 -12.87
C LEU A 461 -12.26 -6.13 -14.30
N GLY A 462 -11.77 -6.97 -15.21
CA GLY A 462 -12.10 -6.90 -16.64
C GLY A 462 -12.35 -8.27 -17.26
N TRP A 463 -12.85 -8.25 -18.49
CA TRP A 463 -13.11 -9.47 -19.27
C TRP A 463 -11.84 -10.31 -19.41
N GLY A 464 -11.97 -11.62 -19.17
CA GLY A 464 -10.87 -12.57 -19.27
C GLY A 464 -9.88 -12.52 -18.09
N HIS A 465 -10.05 -11.65 -17.10
CA HIS A 465 -9.21 -11.68 -15.89
C HIS A 465 -9.44 -13.01 -15.15
N THR A 466 -8.36 -13.55 -14.59
CA THR A 466 -8.36 -14.79 -13.80
C THR A 466 -7.85 -14.49 -12.39
N ILE A 467 -8.60 -14.92 -11.37
CA ILE A 467 -8.31 -14.67 -9.96
C ILE A 467 -8.16 -16.02 -9.25
N PRO A 468 -6.94 -16.39 -8.81
CA PRO A 468 -6.73 -17.64 -8.08
C PRO A 468 -7.37 -17.57 -6.69
N THR A 469 -7.88 -18.71 -6.22
CA THR A 469 -8.50 -18.83 -4.88
C THR A 469 -7.52 -19.26 -3.79
N GLY A 470 -6.26 -19.54 -4.17
CA GLY A 470 -5.20 -20.06 -3.30
C GLY A 470 -5.33 -21.57 -3.08
N GLU A 471 -6.45 -22.01 -2.54
CA GLU A 471 -6.81 -23.43 -2.38
C GLU A 471 -8.11 -23.75 -3.16
N PRO A 472 -8.38 -25.02 -3.52
CA PRO A 472 -9.63 -25.37 -4.16
C PRO A 472 -10.85 -24.98 -3.31
N LEU A 473 -11.89 -24.43 -3.95
CA LEU A 473 -13.15 -24.08 -3.31
C LEU A 473 -13.76 -25.33 -2.66
N GLU A 474 -14.20 -25.18 -1.39
CA GLU A 474 -14.66 -26.29 -0.56
C GLU A 474 -15.70 -27.16 -1.27
N GLY A 475 -15.44 -28.47 -1.32
CA GLY A 475 -16.31 -29.44 -1.99
C GLY A 475 -16.18 -29.48 -3.51
N THR A 476 -15.18 -28.81 -4.09
CA THR A 476 -14.91 -28.78 -5.53
C THR A 476 -13.41 -29.02 -5.81
N GLN A 477 -12.99 -29.00 -7.08
CA GLN A 477 -11.57 -28.88 -7.46
C GLN A 477 -11.31 -27.60 -8.28
N PHE A 478 -12.20 -26.61 -8.16
CA PHE A 478 -11.99 -25.31 -8.78
C PHE A 478 -11.07 -24.47 -7.89
N ASP A 479 -10.04 -23.88 -8.47
CA ASP A 479 -9.01 -23.11 -7.76
C ASP A 479 -8.81 -21.70 -8.33
N CYS A 480 -9.66 -21.30 -9.27
CA CYS A 480 -9.58 -20.00 -9.93
C CYS A 480 -10.97 -19.55 -10.40
N PHE A 481 -11.18 -18.25 -10.50
CA PHE A 481 -12.30 -17.65 -11.21
C PHE A 481 -11.82 -16.97 -12.48
N MET A 482 -12.53 -17.14 -13.59
CA MET A 482 -12.44 -16.27 -14.76
C MET A 482 -13.64 -15.34 -14.83
N LEU A 483 -13.43 -14.10 -15.23
CA LEU A 483 -14.50 -13.14 -15.50
C LEU A 483 -14.87 -13.15 -16.98
N ILE A 484 -16.16 -13.31 -17.28
CA ILE A 484 -16.70 -13.14 -18.63
C ILE A 484 -17.79 -12.07 -18.63
N GLY A 485 -18.05 -11.45 -19.78
CA GLY A 485 -19.12 -10.46 -19.91
C GLY A 485 -20.46 -11.08 -19.53
N ALA A 486 -21.23 -10.41 -18.68
CA ALA A 486 -22.60 -10.81 -18.41
C ALA A 486 -23.51 -10.42 -19.58
N GLU A 487 -24.48 -11.28 -19.87
CA GLU A 487 -25.56 -10.99 -20.80
C GLU A 487 -26.88 -10.75 -20.08
N ASP A 488 -27.67 -9.82 -20.61
CA ASP A 488 -29.05 -9.65 -20.21
C ASP A 488 -29.98 -10.70 -20.82
N LYS A 489 -31.26 -10.69 -20.45
CA LYS A 489 -32.28 -11.62 -20.98
C LYS A 489 -32.46 -11.56 -22.51
N ASN A 490 -31.93 -10.56 -23.20
CA ASN A 490 -31.98 -10.41 -24.66
C ASN A 490 -30.70 -10.94 -25.33
N ASN A 491 -29.74 -11.47 -24.57
CA ASN A 491 -28.41 -11.87 -25.02
C ASN A 491 -27.57 -10.67 -25.50
N GLU A 492 -27.75 -9.50 -24.89
CA GLU A 492 -26.90 -8.32 -25.10
C GLU A 492 -26.01 -8.11 -23.87
N ASN A 493 -24.86 -7.44 -24.03
CA ASN A 493 -23.98 -7.10 -22.92
C ASN A 493 -24.76 -6.35 -21.82
N ALA A 494 -24.72 -6.86 -20.59
CA ALA A 494 -25.35 -6.23 -19.46
C ALA A 494 -24.56 -4.97 -19.05
N LEU A 495 -25.16 -3.82 -19.31
CA LEU A 495 -24.64 -2.48 -19.04
C LEU A 495 -25.79 -1.58 -18.58
N ALA A 496 -25.74 -1.13 -17.33
CA ALA A 496 -26.73 -0.23 -16.76
C ALA A 496 -26.26 1.23 -16.87
N SER A 497 -27.05 2.10 -17.49
CA SER A 497 -26.82 3.54 -17.45
C SER A 497 -27.60 4.15 -16.29
N LEU A 498 -26.90 4.73 -15.33
CA LEU A 498 -27.49 5.30 -14.12
C LEU A 498 -27.78 6.81 -14.28
N PRO A 499 -28.74 7.38 -13.50
CA PRO A 499 -29.08 8.80 -13.52
C PRO A 499 -27.92 9.77 -13.33
N SER A 500 -26.90 9.39 -12.54
CA SER A 500 -25.65 10.17 -12.38
C SER A 500 -24.82 10.30 -13.65
N GLY A 501 -25.09 9.47 -14.66
CA GLY A 501 -24.27 9.32 -15.86
C GLY A 501 -23.24 8.20 -15.78
N ARG A 502 -23.17 7.46 -14.65
CA ARG A 502 -22.36 6.25 -14.54
C ARG A 502 -22.87 5.16 -15.47
N GLU A 503 -21.95 4.42 -16.06
CA GLU A 503 -22.22 3.16 -16.74
C GLU A 503 -21.67 2.01 -15.91
N VAL A 504 -22.54 1.07 -15.52
CA VAL A 504 -22.18 -0.06 -14.67
C VAL A 504 -22.23 -1.34 -15.50
N GLN A 505 -21.06 -1.95 -15.72
CA GLN A 505 -20.91 -3.18 -16.48
C GLN A 505 -20.99 -4.40 -15.56
N PHE A 506 -21.59 -5.50 -16.05
CA PHE A 506 -21.70 -6.74 -15.27
C PHE A 506 -20.73 -7.81 -15.79
N PHE A 507 -20.06 -8.52 -14.87
CA PHE A 507 -19.23 -9.68 -15.18
C PHE A 507 -19.71 -10.94 -14.46
N THR A 508 -19.70 -12.07 -15.14
CA THR A 508 -20.01 -13.39 -14.56
C THR A 508 -18.73 -14.08 -14.09
N LEU A 509 -18.72 -14.54 -12.84
CA LEU A 509 -17.68 -15.41 -12.30
C LEU A 509 -17.86 -16.83 -12.85
N VAL A 510 -16.80 -17.38 -13.42
CA VAL A 510 -16.73 -18.76 -13.91
C VAL A 510 -15.65 -19.50 -13.13
N PRO A 511 -16.00 -20.42 -12.21
CA PRO A 511 -15.00 -21.24 -11.53
C PRO A 511 -14.31 -22.15 -12.54
N LEU A 512 -12.99 -22.17 -12.52
CA LEU A 512 -12.12 -22.95 -13.40
C LEU A 512 -11.38 -24.03 -12.61
N TYR A 513 -11.13 -25.15 -13.27
CA TYR A 513 -10.08 -26.08 -12.82
C TYR A 513 -8.71 -25.51 -13.19
N GLU A 514 -7.69 -25.88 -12.43
CA GLU A 514 -6.28 -25.58 -12.71
C GLU A 514 -5.92 -25.70 -14.19
N GLN A 515 -6.24 -26.85 -14.81
CA GLN A 515 -5.86 -27.14 -16.20
C GLN A 515 -6.61 -26.26 -17.22
N GLU A 516 -7.81 -25.78 -16.87
CA GLU A 516 -8.56 -24.84 -17.69
C GLU A 516 -7.98 -23.42 -17.58
N THR A 517 -7.55 -23.04 -16.38
CA THR A 517 -6.80 -21.80 -16.14
C THR A 517 -5.51 -21.80 -16.95
N LEU A 518 -4.73 -22.89 -16.91
CA LEU A 518 -3.51 -23.05 -17.71
C LEU A 518 -3.79 -22.95 -19.21
N PHE A 519 -4.84 -23.64 -19.70
CA PHE A 519 -5.27 -23.52 -21.10
C PHE A 519 -5.56 -22.07 -21.48
N LYS A 520 -6.30 -21.34 -20.63
CA LYS A 520 -6.65 -19.94 -20.86
C LYS A 520 -5.43 -19.03 -20.86
N LEU A 521 -4.48 -19.23 -19.94
CA LEU A 521 -3.28 -18.39 -19.88
C LEU A 521 -2.42 -18.56 -21.15
N GLU A 522 -2.39 -19.77 -21.72
CA GLU A 522 -1.62 -20.06 -22.93
C GLU A 522 -2.33 -19.68 -24.24
N ASN A 523 -3.65 -19.84 -24.31
CA ASN A 523 -4.42 -19.69 -25.56
C ASN A 523 -5.38 -18.49 -25.57
N GLY A 524 -5.50 -17.77 -24.45
CA GLY A 524 -6.42 -16.65 -24.26
C GLY A 524 -7.81 -17.06 -23.75
N ALA A 525 -8.53 -16.07 -23.22
CA ALA A 525 -9.89 -16.27 -22.69
C ALA A 525 -10.91 -16.65 -23.78
N GLU A 526 -10.76 -16.08 -24.99
CA GLU A 526 -11.65 -16.38 -26.12
C GLU A 526 -11.59 -17.87 -26.51
N ALA A 527 -10.40 -18.44 -26.60
CA ALA A 527 -10.20 -19.85 -26.89
C ALA A 527 -10.82 -20.77 -25.81
N LEU A 528 -10.71 -20.40 -24.52
CA LEU A 528 -11.36 -21.18 -23.46
C LEU A 528 -12.89 -21.10 -23.57
N THR A 529 -13.44 -19.92 -23.88
CA THR A 529 -14.89 -19.77 -24.06
C THR A 529 -15.41 -20.56 -25.28
N GLU A 530 -14.69 -20.57 -26.40
CA GLU A 530 -15.02 -21.42 -27.56
C GLU A 530 -14.99 -22.91 -27.16
N LEU A 531 -14.00 -23.32 -26.36
CA LEU A 531 -13.91 -24.71 -25.89
C LEU A 531 -15.06 -25.08 -24.95
N PHE A 532 -15.51 -24.16 -24.10
CA PHE A 532 -16.73 -24.34 -23.30
C PHE A 532 -17.96 -24.59 -24.19
N GLU A 533 -18.13 -23.82 -25.26
CA GLU A 533 -19.21 -24.03 -26.22
C GLU A 533 -19.10 -25.39 -26.92
N GLU A 534 -17.92 -25.76 -27.41
CA GLU A 534 -17.67 -27.06 -28.05
C GLU A 534 -18.00 -28.25 -27.14
N LYS A 535 -17.68 -28.10 -25.85
CA LYS A 535 -17.93 -29.12 -24.82
C LYS A 535 -19.33 -29.03 -24.22
N ASN A 536 -20.18 -28.13 -24.72
CA ASN A 536 -21.55 -27.90 -24.29
C ASN A 536 -21.64 -27.54 -22.80
N ILE A 537 -20.68 -26.76 -22.29
CA ILE A 537 -20.84 -26.08 -21.02
C ILE A 537 -21.97 -25.05 -21.20
N PRO A 538 -22.97 -25.02 -20.31
CA PRO A 538 -24.11 -24.12 -20.46
C PRO A 538 -23.67 -22.66 -20.54
N TYR A 539 -24.36 -21.89 -21.37
CA TYR A 539 -24.28 -20.44 -21.37
C TYR A 539 -25.68 -19.83 -21.06
N PRO A 540 -25.80 -18.91 -20.09
CA PRO A 540 -24.73 -18.43 -19.23
C PRO A 540 -24.20 -19.56 -18.31
N PRO A 541 -22.92 -19.51 -17.90
CA PRO A 541 -22.31 -20.58 -17.12
C PRO A 541 -22.99 -20.70 -15.75
N ILE A 542 -23.46 -21.90 -15.46
CA ILE A 542 -24.03 -22.31 -14.17
C ILE A 542 -23.00 -23.16 -13.46
N VAL A 543 -22.70 -22.83 -12.21
CA VAL A 543 -21.77 -23.61 -11.38
C VAL A 543 -22.29 -25.03 -11.25
N ASP A 544 -21.50 -25.99 -11.72
CA ASP A 544 -21.71 -27.41 -11.44
C ASP A 544 -20.42 -27.97 -10.88
N VAL A 545 -20.41 -28.21 -9.58
CA VAL A 545 -19.26 -28.73 -8.84
C VAL A 545 -18.83 -30.13 -9.28
N ASN A 546 -19.67 -30.81 -10.09
CA ASN A 546 -19.36 -32.11 -10.67
C ASN A 546 -19.16 -32.05 -12.20
N ARG A 547 -19.12 -30.85 -12.81
CA ARG A 547 -18.87 -30.75 -14.26
C ARG A 547 -17.50 -31.36 -14.56
N PRO A 548 -17.32 -32.08 -15.67
CA PRO A 548 -16.00 -32.54 -16.04
C PRO A 548 -15.08 -31.34 -16.28
N ASN A 549 -13.83 -31.47 -15.87
CA ASN A 549 -12.76 -30.63 -16.39
C ASN A 549 -12.71 -30.85 -17.92
N ILE A 550 -12.78 -29.77 -18.70
CA ILE A 550 -12.78 -29.84 -20.17
C ILE A 550 -11.36 -29.89 -20.77
N CYS A 551 -10.36 -29.63 -19.93
CA CYS A 551 -8.94 -29.67 -20.19
C CYS A 551 -8.22 -30.70 -19.29
N PRO A 552 -8.75 -31.92 -19.02
CA PRO A 552 -8.27 -32.77 -17.93
C PRO A 552 -6.84 -33.30 -18.16
N ASP A 553 -6.44 -33.42 -19.42
CA ASP A 553 -5.10 -33.82 -19.83
C ASP A 553 -4.24 -32.62 -20.26
N TYR A 554 -4.77 -31.39 -20.11
CA TYR A 554 -4.02 -30.19 -20.46
C TYR A 554 -2.95 -29.98 -19.41
N GLN A 555 -1.72 -29.96 -19.89
CA GLN A 555 -0.56 -29.57 -19.13
C GLN A 555 -0.02 -28.34 -19.84
N ALA A 556 0.41 -27.38 -19.05
CA ALA A 556 1.18 -26.26 -19.54
C ALA A 556 2.27 -26.75 -20.52
N LEU A 557 2.27 -26.18 -21.71
CA LEU A 557 3.30 -26.46 -22.71
C LEU A 557 4.54 -25.66 -22.32
N GLU A 558 5.48 -26.34 -21.67
CA GLU A 558 6.76 -25.75 -21.32
C GLU A 558 7.44 -25.16 -22.57
N ASN A 559 7.58 -23.85 -22.59
CA ASN A 559 8.26 -23.10 -23.64
C ASN A 559 9.45 -22.35 -23.05
N ASN A 560 10.58 -23.06 -22.94
CA ASN A 560 11.86 -22.50 -22.47
C ASN A 560 12.40 -21.36 -23.36
N SER A 561 11.77 -21.09 -24.50
CA SER A 561 12.09 -19.99 -25.43
C SER A 561 11.12 -18.81 -25.33
N ALA A 562 10.16 -18.83 -24.39
CA ALA A 562 9.13 -17.80 -24.26
C ALA A 562 9.71 -16.39 -24.09
N LEU A 563 10.90 -16.26 -23.49
CA LEU A 563 11.59 -14.98 -23.28
C LEU A 563 12.62 -14.64 -24.38
N ASN A 564 12.68 -15.33 -25.52
CA ASN A 564 13.71 -15.05 -26.53
C ASN A 564 13.47 -13.77 -27.33
N ASP A 565 12.21 -13.36 -27.49
CA ASP A 565 11.81 -12.27 -28.38
C ASP A 565 11.39 -10.99 -27.62
N ILE A 566 11.64 -10.96 -26.30
CA ILE A 566 11.40 -9.80 -25.43
C ILE A 566 12.69 -9.03 -25.20
N ALA A 567 12.66 -7.71 -25.37
CA ALA A 567 13.74 -6.84 -24.94
C ALA A 567 13.46 -6.29 -23.54
N TRP A 568 14.46 -6.28 -22.67
CA TRP A 568 14.33 -5.66 -21.36
C TRP A 568 15.66 -5.15 -20.84
N ALA A 569 15.64 -3.99 -20.18
CA ALA A 569 16.79 -3.43 -19.49
C ALA A 569 16.53 -3.41 -17.98
N PHE A 570 17.32 -4.18 -17.23
CA PHE A 570 17.26 -4.19 -15.77
C PHE A 570 17.59 -2.81 -15.21
N ASN A 571 16.81 -2.39 -14.22
CA ASN A 571 16.91 -1.07 -13.59
C ASN A 571 16.52 -1.17 -12.11
N HIS A 572 16.57 -0.06 -11.37
CA HIS A 572 16.36 -0.02 -9.92
C HIS A 572 14.89 0.17 -9.50
N THR A 573 13.94 0.06 -10.43
CA THR A 573 12.51 0.17 -10.11
C THR A 573 12.06 -1.12 -9.44
N ASN A 574 11.45 -1.02 -8.25
CA ASN A 574 10.84 -2.17 -7.61
C ASN A 574 9.37 -2.26 -8.02
N TYR A 575 8.99 -3.32 -8.74
CA TYR A 575 7.61 -3.51 -9.18
C TYR A 575 6.85 -4.37 -8.18
N LEU A 576 5.84 -3.78 -7.53
CA LEU A 576 5.00 -4.48 -6.55
C LEU A 576 4.04 -5.51 -7.17
N GLY A 577 3.78 -5.41 -8.48
CA GLY A 577 2.86 -6.30 -9.17
C GLY A 577 3.24 -6.54 -10.64
N LEU A 578 2.87 -7.72 -11.12
CA LEU A 578 3.22 -8.21 -12.45
C LEU A 578 2.68 -7.34 -13.59
N MET A 579 1.50 -6.71 -13.40
CA MET A 579 0.90 -5.85 -14.42
C MET A 579 1.60 -4.50 -14.54
N ALA A 580 2.00 -3.88 -13.43
CA ALA A 580 2.81 -2.66 -13.49
C ALA A 580 4.15 -2.92 -14.19
N PHE A 581 4.76 -4.07 -13.92
CA PHE A 581 5.97 -4.51 -14.63
C PHE A 581 5.72 -4.72 -16.12
N TRP A 582 4.61 -5.37 -16.49
CA TRP A 582 4.25 -5.60 -17.88
C TRP A 582 4.05 -4.31 -18.67
N GLU A 583 3.43 -3.29 -18.08
CA GLU A 583 3.26 -1.99 -18.73
C GLU A 583 4.60 -1.38 -19.14
N ASP A 584 5.58 -1.39 -18.24
CA ASP A 584 6.90 -0.84 -18.52
C ASP A 584 7.69 -1.71 -19.52
N VAL A 585 7.55 -3.04 -19.45
CA VAL A 585 8.11 -3.97 -20.45
C VAL A 585 7.54 -3.66 -21.83
N ARG A 586 6.21 -3.48 -21.96
CA ARG A 586 5.57 -3.11 -23.23
C ARG A 586 6.04 -1.75 -23.71
N ALA A 587 6.03 -0.74 -22.84
CA ALA A 587 6.47 0.61 -23.19
C ALA A 587 7.92 0.62 -23.69
N TYR A 588 8.81 -0.16 -23.06
CA TYR A 588 10.20 -0.30 -23.49
C TYR A 588 10.32 -0.94 -24.88
N ASN A 589 9.60 -2.03 -25.14
CA ASN A 589 9.62 -2.71 -26.44
C ASN A 589 9.00 -1.84 -27.55
N ASP A 590 7.92 -1.12 -27.25
CA ASP A 590 7.30 -0.14 -28.14
C ASP A 590 8.27 1.01 -28.49
N GLU A 591 9.02 1.52 -27.51
CA GLU A 591 10.01 2.59 -27.71
C GLU A 591 11.13 2.19 -28.68
N ILE A 592 11.54 0.92 -28.66
CA ILE A 592 12.60 0.39 -29.53
C ILE A 592 12.08 -0.24 -30.84
N GLU A 593 10.77 -0.12 -31.11
CA GLU A 593 10.10 -0.72 -32.28
C GLU A 593 10.21 -2.26 -32.34
N GLN A 594 10.30 -2.93 -31.19
CA GLN A 594 10.27 -4.40 -31.08
C GLN A 594 8.81 -4.87 -31.04
N ASP A 595 8.46 -5.76 -31.97
CA ASP A 595 7.11 -6.30 -32.09
C ASP A 595 6.88 -7.42 -31.06
N LEU A 596 5.86 -7.24 -30.21
CA LEU A 596 5.44 -8.21 -29.20
C LEU A 596 4.12 -8.92 -29.58
N GLU A 597 3.64 -8.82 -30.82
CA GLU A 597 2.34 -9.40 -31.25
C GLU A 597 2.24 -10.91 -30.96
N ASP A 598 3.35 -11.64 -31.08
CA ASP A 598 3.42 -13.10 -30.81
C ASP A 598 3.88 -13.46 -29.38
N PHE A 599 4.25 -12.47 -28.55
CA PHE A 599 4.74 -12.73 -27.19
C PHE A 599 3.56 -12.99 -26.24
N ASN A 600 3.54 -14.18 -25.63
CA ASN A 600 2.59 -14.49 -24.56
C ASN A 600 3.28 -14.32 -23.18
N PRO A 601 2.98 -13.25 -22.42
CA PRO A 601 3.58 -13.03 -21.09
C PRO A 601 3.24 -14.12 -20.07
N PHE A 602 2.14 -14.85 -20.28
CA PHE A 602 1.66 -15.90 -19.38
C PHE A 602 2.00 -17.30 -19.87
N ALA A 603 2.79 -17.44 -20.94
CA ALA A 603 3.27 -18.74 -21.38
C ALA A 603 4.06 -19.42 -20.27
N THR A 604 3.78 -20.69 -20.03
CA THR A 604 4.52 -21.46 -19.02
C THR A 604 5.93 -21.68 -19.51
N ILE A 605 6.90 -21.07 -18.81
CA ILE A 605 8.30 -21.22 -19.15
C ILE A 605 8.91 -22.45 -18.48
N PHE A 606 8.49 -22.80 -17.26
CA PHE A 606 8.91 -24.03 -16.57
C PHE A 606 7.75 -24.66 -15.81
N ASN A 607 7.53 -25.96 -16.00
CA ASN A 607 6.45 -26.69 -15.32
C ASN A 607 6.89 -27.25 -13.95
N THR A 608 7.26 -26.34 -13.05
CA THR A 608 7.81 -26.64 -11.72
C THR A 608 7.56 -25.46 -10.79
N PRO A 609 7.34 -25.70 -9.48
CA PRO A 609 7.08 -24.64 -8.51
C PRO A 609 8.33 -23.82 -8.18
N LYS A 610 9.52 -24.28 -8.58
CA LYS A 610 10.80 -23.65 -8.28
C LYS A 610 11.65 -23.52 -9.52
N VAL A 611 12.41 -22.44 -9.59
CA VAL A 611 13.47 -22.19 -10.57
C VAL A 611 14.66 -21.61 -9.82
N LYS A 612 15.87 -22.07 -10.15
CA LYS A 612 17.10 -21.42 -9.69
C LYS A 612 17.70 -20.62 -10.83
N VAL A 613 18.04 -19.35 -10.57
CA VAL A 613 18.69 -18.49 -11.55
C VAL A 613 20.07 -18.13 -11.03
N ILE A 614 21.07 -18.60 -11.76
CA ILE A 614 22.46 -18.20 -11.67
C ILE A 614 22.63 -16.93 -12.49
N TYR A 615 23.22 -15.92 -11.89
CA TYR A 615 23.61 -14.71 -12.58
C TYR A 615 24.91 -14.17 -11.97
N GLU A 616 25.63 -13.39 -12.76
CA GLU A 616 26.80 -12.69 -12.27
C GLU A 616 26.40 -11.29 -11.80
N ALA A 617 26.82 -10.94 -10.59
CA ALA A 617 26.70 -9.57 -10.11
C ALA A 617 27.87 -9.22 -9.19
N TRP A 618 28.06 -7.92 -9.04
CA TRP A 618 29.12 -7.34 -8.23
C TRP A 618 28.63 -7.12 -6.78
N VAL A 619 29.08 -7.97 -5.85
CA VAL A 619 28.67 -7.98 -4.43
C VAL A 619 29.75 -7.42 -3.50
N LYS A 620 29.38 -6.89 -2.32
CA LYS A 620 30.36 -6.27 -1.38
C LYS A 620 30.78 -7.25 -0.31
N ASN A 621 29.87 -8.14 0.05
CA ASN A 621 29.97 -9.14 1.10
C ASN A 621 28.70 -9.99 1.06
N GLU A 622 28.66 -11.02 1.88
CA GLU A 622 27.53 -11.96 2.02
C GLU A 622 26.18 -11.29 2.32
N LYS A 623 26.12 -10.09 2.91
CA LYS A 623 24.84 -9.41 3.21
C LYS A 623 24.16 -8.79 1.99
N ALA A 624 24.81 -8.79 0.84
CA ALA A 624 24.22 -8.32 -0.42
C ALA A 624 23.17 -9.31 -0.98
N LEU A 625 23.12 -10.51 -0.42
CA LEU A 625 22.18 -11.56 -0.79
C LEU A 625 20.83 -11.36 -0.08
N PHE A 626 19.76 -11.50 -0.84
CA PHE A 626 18.44 -11.73 -0.29
C PHE A 626 18.37 -13.11 0.37
N ALA A 627 17.35 -13.34 1.18
CA ALA A 627 17.18 -14.60 1.92
C ALA A 627 17.06 -15.83 1.00
N MET A 628 16.62 -15.66 -0.26
CA MET A 628 16.51 -16.72 -1.26
C MET A 628 17.77 -16.91 -2.12
N GLU A 629 18.85 -16.19 -1.84
CA GLU A 629 20.09 -16.21 -2.62
C GLU A 629 21.24 -16.84 -1.86
N GLN A 630 22.15 -17.46 -2.60
CA GLN A 630 23.42 -17.97 -2.09
C GLN A 630 24.51 -17.81 -3.15
N PHE A 631 25.76 -17.80 -2.71
CA PHE A 631 26.89 -17.88 -3.63
C PHE A 631 27.06 -19.29 -4.20
N VAL A 632 27.45 -19.37 -5.47
CA VAL A 632 27.79 -20.66 -6.10
C VAL A 632 29.15 -21.16 -5.58
N GLU A 633 30.11 -20.27 -5.45
CA GLU A 633 31.43 -20.57 -4.88
C GLU A 633 31.48 -20.25 -3.38
N SER A 634 32.51 -20.77 -2.69
CA SER A 634 32.63 -20.51 -1.25
C SER A 634 32.97 -19.03 -1.01
N PRO A 635 32.44 -18.40 0.05
CA PRO A 635 32.79 -17.02 0.39
C PRO A 635 34.31 -16.80 0.52
N GLU A 636 35.06 -17.82 0.95
CA GLU A 636 36.53 -17.74 1.04
C GLU A 636 37.21 -17.61 -0.33
N ASP A 637 36.65 -18.21 -1.38
CA ASP A 637 37.16 -18.14 -2.75
C ASP A 637 36.73 -16.84 -3.45
N ILE A 638 35.50 -16.39 -3.18
CA ILE A 638 34.94 -15.16 -3.78
C ILE A 638 35.59 -13.92 -3.16
N PHE A 639 35.67 -13.86 -1.82
CA PHE A 639 36.18 -12.70 -1.08
C PHE A 639 37.69 -12.75 -0.85
N ASP A 640 38.44 -13.27 -1.84
CA ASP A 640 39.89 -13.17 -1.89
C ASP A 640 40.31 -11.75 -2.31
N GLU A 641 41.32 -11.18 -1.64
CA GLU A 641 41.88 -9.87 -1.99
C GLU A 641 42.35 -9.80 -3.46
N ASP A 642 42.73 -10.94 -4.06
CA ASP A 642 43.13 -11.02 -5.46
C ASP A 642 41.94 -10.91 -6.45
N ASN A 643 40.68 -11.08 -6.00
CA ASN A 643 39.45 -11.09 -6.81
C ASN A 643 38.58 -9.81 -6.64
N GLU A 644 39.01 -8.84 -5.83
CA GLU A 644 38.29 -7.57 -5.61
C GLU A 644 38.49 -6.59 -6.78
N GLU A 645 37.39 -6.10 -7.37
CA GLU A 645 37.37 -4.93 -8.25
C GLU A 645 36.47 -3.84 -7.65
N ASP A 646 37.08 -2.71 -7.27
CA ASP A 646 36.40 -1.51 -6.78
C ASP A 646 35.49 -1.70 -5.56
N GLY A 647 35.93 -2.53 -4.63
CA GLY A 647 35.21 -2.90 -3.41
C GLY A 647 34.06 -3.84 -3.67
N LEU A 648 34.00 -4.41 -4.87
CA LEU A 648 33.05 -5.39 -5.29
C LEU A 648 33.80 -6.65 -5.68
N TYR A 649 33.14 -7.77 -5.48
CA TYR A 649 33.61 -9.06 -5.92
C TYR A 649 32.59 -9.51 -6.96
N GLN A 650 33.07 -9.80 -8.16
CA GLN A 650 32.22 -10.47 -9.12
C GLN A 650 31.93 -11.84 -8.53
N ALA A 651 30.65 -12.08 -8.26
CA ALA A 651 30.21 -13.34 -7.71
C ALA A 651 29.17 -13.91 -8.64
N GLU A 652 29.29 -15.21 -8.85
CA GLU A 652 28.22 -16.01 -9.39
C GLU A 652 27.25 -16.33 -8.23
N ILE A 653 26.02 -15.84 -8.36
CA ILE A 653 24.97 -15.91 -7.34
C ILE A 653 23.85 -16.76 -7.90
N ILE A 654 23.32 -17.66 -7.08
CA ILE A 654 22.14 -18.45 -7.41
C ILE A 654 20.98 -18.03 -6.52
N ALA A 655 19.92 -17.54 -7.15
CA ALA A 655 18.64 -17.21 -6.52
C ALA A 655 17.65 -18.35 -6.72
N GLU A 656 16.97 -18.79 -5.65
CA GLU A 656 15.84 -19.74 -5.75
C GLU A 656 14.52 -18.98 -5.72
N PHE A 657 13.81 -18.97 -6.84
CA PHE A 657 12.46 -18.43 -6.91
C PHE A 657 11.42 -19.52 -6.68
N THR A 658 10.29 -19.13 -6.09
CA THR A 658 9.09 -19.98 -6.00
C THR A 658 7.98 -19.30 -6.79
N ALA A 659 7.25 -20.08 -7.60
CA ALA A 659 6.13 -19.58 -8.39
C ALA A 659 5.01 -19.09 -7.48
N GLY A 660 4.34 -18.00 -7.85
CA GLY A 660 3.24 -17.42 -7.08
C GLY A 660 2.03 -18.36 -6.95
N ASP A 661 1.84 -19.26 -7.92
CA ASP A 661 0.82 -20.31 -7.90
C ASP A 661 1.28 -21.60 -7.18
N ASN A 662 2.54 -21.64 -6.72
CA ASN A 662 3.22 -22.82 -6.16
C ASN A 662 3.22 -24.06 -7.07
N ASN A 663 3.14 -23.89 -8.40
CA ASN A 663 3.03 -24.98 -9.36
C ASN A 663 3.91 -24.80 -10.60
N SER A 664 3.85 -23.65 -11.27
CA SER A 664 4.55 -23.44 -12.55
C SER A 664 4.96 -21.97 -12.73
N PHE A 665 6.08 -21.73 -13.41
CA PHE A 665 6.53 -20.37 -13.71
C PHE A 665 5.97 -19.86 -15.04
N GLY A 666 5.32 -18.71 -15.01
CA GLY A 666 5.04 -17.92 -16.21
C GLY A 666 6.29 -17.19 -16.73
N ALA A 667 6.36 -16.93 -18.03
CA ALA A 667 7.48 -16.23 -18.65
C ALA A 667 7.69 -14.81 -18.05
N LEU A 668 6.63 -14.00 -18.01
CA LEU A 668 6.69 -12.65 -17.43
C LEU A 668 6.95 -12.69 -15.93
N GLU A 669 6.40 -13.67 -15.20
CA GLU A 669 6.66 -13.87 -13.79
C GLU A 669 8.12 -14.16 -13.50
N LEU A 670 8.75 -15.04 -14.29
CA LEU A 670 10.18 -15.31 -14.15
C LEU A 670 10.99 -14.05 -14.44
N LEU A 671 10.69 -13.31 -15.51
CA LEU A 671 11.39 -12.07 -15.83
C LEU A 671 11.20 -11.00 -14.75
N TRP A 672 10.01 -10.91 -14.15
CA TRP A 672 9.71 -10.01 -13.04
C TRP A 672 10.47 -10.38 -11.76
N ASN A 673 10.48 -11.67 -11.41
CA ASN A 673 11.25 -12.18 -10.28
C ASN A 673 12.75 -11.92 -10.47
N ILE A 674 13.29 -12.18 -11.67
CA ILE A 674 14.67 -11.85 -12.02
C ILE A 674 14.87 -10.33 -11.88
N HIS A 675 13.99 -9.50 -12.44
CA HIS A 675 14.14 -8.04 -12.35
C HIS A 675 14.16 -7.55 -10.90
N ASN A 676 13.19 -7.93 -10.09
CA ASN A 676 13.13 -7.53 -8.68
C ASN A 676 14.27 -8.11 -7.85
N CYS A 677 14.81 -9.27 -8.25
CA CYS A 677 16.01 -9.85 -7.65
C CYS A 677 17.28 -9.08 -8.02
N LEU A 678 17.35 -8.56 -9.25
CA LEU A 678 18.49 -7.83 -9.78
C LEU A 678 18.43 -6.31 -9.49
N GLN A 679 17.27 -5.75 -9.13
CA GLN A 679 17.09 -4.30 -8.96
C GLN A 679 18.00 -3.69 -7.88
N ASN A 680 18.46 -4.49 -6.91
CA ASN A 680 19.44 -4.07 -5.90
C ASN A 680 20.86 -4.61 -6.15
N LYS A 681 21.11 -5.24 -7.29
CA LYS A 681 22.39 -5.82 -7.68
C LYS A 681 23.12 -4.87 -8.63
N GLU A 682 24.45 -4.89 -8.56
CA GLU A 682 25.30 -4.16 -9.50
C GLU A 682 25.65 -5.12 -10.65
N LEU A 683 25.11 -4.85 -11.83
CA LEU A 683 25.30 -5.66 -13.03
C LEU A 683 26.40 -5.11 -13.95
N GLY A 684 27.02 -3.98 -13.63
CA GLY A 684 28.01 -3.36 -14.49
C GLY A 684 27.37 -2.72 -15.73
N ASP A 685 27.97 -2.90 -16.90
CA ASP A 685 27.34 -2.57 -18.19
C ASP A 685 26.36 -3.65 -18.66
N HIS A 686 26.41 -4.85 -18.08
CA HIS A 686 25.57 -5.98 -18.43
C HIS A 686 24.13 -5.84 -17.89
N ILE A 687 23.33 -4.90 -18.41
CA ILE A 687 21.95 -4.64 -17.94
C ILE A 687 20.87 -5.10 -18.90
N PHE A 688 21.21 -5.47 -20.13
CA PHE A 688 20.23 -5.93 -21.11
C PHE A 688 19.98 -7.41 -20.95
N PHE A 689 18.71 -7.81 -20.89
CA PHE A 689 18.34 -9.22 -20.87
C PHE A 689 18.58 -9.83 -22.26
N GLU A 690 19.50 -10.80 -22.33
CA GLU A 690 19.86 -11.51 -23.58
C GLU A 690 19.39 -12.99 -23.55
N GLY A 691 18.52 -13.33 -22.61
CA GLY A 691 18.02 -14.68 -22.38
C GLY A 691 18.77 -15.45 -21.29
N PHE A 692 18.60 -16.77 -21.28
CA PHE A 692 19.24 -17.66 -20.32
C PHE A 692 19.56 -19.02 -20.97
N GLN A 693 20.42 -19.80 -20.32
CA GLN A 693 20.70 -21.20 -20.66
C GLN A 693 20.32 -22.11 -19.49
N ILE A 694 19.75 -23.28 -19.78
CA ILE A 694 19.50 -24.31 -18.77
C ILE A 694 20.80 -25.10 -18.55
N GLU A 695 21.42 -24.95 -17.38
CA GLU A 695 22.65 -25.67 -17.00
C GLU A 695 22.36 -27.09 -16.53
N GLY A 696 21.19 -27.31 -15.95
CA GLY A 696 20.76 -28.61 -15.47
C GLY A 696 19.48 -28.56 -14.65
N TYR A 697 19.22 -29.66 -13.95
CA TYR A 697 18.08 -29.81 -13.05
C TYR A 697 18.55 -30.42 -11.73
N GLU A 698 18.00 -29.93 -10.62
CA GLU A 698 18.15 -30.54 -9.29
C GLU A 698 17.43 -31.90 -9.21
N GLU A 699 17.67 -32.66 -8.13
CA GLU A 699 17.05 -33.98 -7.94
C GLU A 699 15.52 -33.93 -7.87
N ASP A 700 14.94 -32.81 -7.44
CA ASP A 700 13.50 -32.58 -7.35
C ASP A 700 12.87 -32.06 -8.66
N GLY A 701 13.67 -31.84 -9.69
CA GLY A 701 13.22 -31.32 -10.99
C GLY A 701 13.33 -29.80 -11.14
N THR A 702 13.85 -29.08 -10.14
CA THR A 702 14.08 -27.63 -10.23
C THR A 702 15.15 -27.30 -11.30
N PRO A 703 14.84 -26.56 -12.38
CA PRO A 703 15.81 -26.14 -13.37
C PRO A 703 16.76 -25.11 -12.79
N VAL A 704 18.02 -25.18 -13.22
CA VAL A 704 19.08 -24.24 -12.90
C VAL A 704 19.42 -23.48 -14.18
N LEU A 705 19.14 -22.18 -14.19
CA LEU A 705 19.31 -21.30 -15.35
C LEU A 705 20.54 -20.45 -15.16
N TYR A 706 21.33 -20.25 -16.19
CA TYR A 706 22.37 -19.24 -16.26
C TYR A 706 21.87 -18.05 -17.07
N LEU A 707 21.78 -16.88 -16.44
CA LEU A 707 21.28 -15.66 -17.05
C LEU A 707 22.36 -15.01 -17.93
N TYR A 708 22.00 -14.65 -19.17
CA TYR A 708 22.86 -13.87 -20.05
C TYR A 708 22.46 -12.40 -20.04
N LEU A 709 23.45 -11.57 -19.73
CA LEU A 709 23.28 -10.12 -19.65
C LEU A 709 24.20 -9.40 -20.65
N GLY A 710 23.61 -8.56 -21.50
CA GLY A 710 24.28 -7.79 -22.55
C GLY A 710 24.64 -6.37 -22.11
N SER A 711 25.67 -5.80 -22.74
CA SER A 711 26.24 -4.46 -22.45
C SER A 711 25.81 -3.35 -23.40
#